data_AF-A0A9Q0MAL1-F1
#
_entry.id   AF-A0A9Q0MAL1-F1
#
_cell.length_a   1.000
_cell.length_b   1.000
_cell.length_c   1.000
_cell.angle_alpha   90.00
_cell.angle_beta   90.00
_cell.angle_gamma   90.00
#
_symmetry.space_group_name_H-M   'P 1'
#
loop_
_entity.id
_entity.type
_entity.pdbx_description
1 polymer ?
#
loop_
_entity_poly.entity_id
_entity_poly.type
_entity_poly.pdbx_seq_one_letter_code
_entity_poly.pdbx_strand_id
1 'polypeptide(L)'
;MALNNEPSNESDTSNEVQLTNKPIIDVQHDEYEYIKLVQRVLDYGRAKDDRTGTGTFSIFGTQSRYSLRNQIIPLLTTKRVFWRGIVEELLWFIRGSTDSKTLSEKGVKIWDANGSRSYLDQLGFTDREEGDLGPVYGFQWRHFGAQYKDKESDYSGQGVDQLKKVIETLKTNPNDRRIIMTAWNPTDLPRMALPPCHCLVQFYVSDGELSCQLYQRSGDIGLGVPFNIASYSLLTYMIAHVCGLKTGDFIHTLGDAHIYKDHIEPLKQQIQRTPRPFPTLNIRRNVTDIDQFEASDFELIGYNPYPSIKMEIDYISIKNTKDGLVRGKVIEAKIGSILTNVTFYEGIRYGKAERFSKPAPVGPWDGVYDATTPKSACYQTGGGKINSSLQDSIFKQSEDCLFLNIYVPDHYSSGAVMVFIHGGSFQAGTIFIMDGRQLAAEGDVIVVSINYRLGALGFLYGGKDSNAPGNVGLQDQLLGIKWVYDNIGSFGGDTKKITIFGESAGSMSIGAHIISPLTKGLYQRAIMQSGSPTNDYLIVHKEQSIPKTKTFADKVGCSNNETMKSMIECLRTKPVDLLVNTESNFWPVYGDEFMPVRHIDAIKSYRFNRDIDLMYGVCKDEGTGFVFLFFPETLNPAFEITKEEAKKFAVRFFTSFNFHNGQEVADFYIDKLNSNATQDEFKIALGNLVGDFILTCPSILFGEEFYSHSAQKQPTYSYRLMQASDTMNTFFPKWIGVPHATDLFFLFPDPSVHLSPREAALSHVMIRAWSNFAKTGSPGPIGSVEWEQSVGGDANLAYTSVMELQEMGTKFRMVNNLFKDTCDAFWKNKIFV
;
A
#
# COMPACT_ATOMS: atom_id res chain seq x y z
N MET A 1 -13.58 -70.14 6.44
CA MET A 1 -14.81 -70.19 7.25
C MET A 1 -15.97 -69.85 6.33
N ALA A 2 -16.85 -70.82 6.14
CA ALA A 2 -18.02 -70.77 5.29
C ALA A 2 -19.19 -70.04 5.99
N LEU A 3 -20.18 -69.62 5.18
CA LEU A 3 -21.64 -69.88 5.28
C LEU A 3 -22.35 -68.84 4.37
N ASN A 4 -22.90 -69.22 3.20
CA ASN A 4 -24.26 -69.77 2.92
C ASN A 4 -25.40 -68.78 3.29
N ASN A 5 -26.51 -68.55 2.56
CA ASN A 5 -27.11 -69.07 1.33
C ASN A 5 -28.25 -68.09 0.90
N GLU A 6 -28.54 -68.08 -0.40
CA GLU A 6 -29.73 -67.61 -1.17
C GLU A 6 -31.12 -68.17 -0.71
N PRO A 7 -32.27 -67.99 -1.42
CA PRO A 7 -32.88 -66.84 -2.16
C PRO A 7 -34.44 -66.75 -1.95
N SER A 8 -35.15 -65.82 -2.61
CA SER A 8 -36.56 -66.03 -2.99
C SER A 8 -37.04 -65.18 -4.18
N ASN A 9 -37.72 -65.87 -5.10
CA ASN A 9 -38.25 -65.51 -6.42
C ASN A 9 -39.64 -64.83 -6.40
N GLU A 10 -40.08 -64.48 -7.62
CA GLU A 10 -41.45 -64.21 -8.14
C GLU A 10 -41.85 -62.73 -8.26
N SER A 11 -42.46 -62.21 -9.34
CA SER A 11 -42.84 -62.74 -10.67
C SER A 11 -43.48 -61.58 -11.47
N ASP A 12 -43.29 -61.58 -12.81
CA ASP A 12 -44.24 -61.19 -13.88
C ASP A 12 -44.91 -59.78 -13.88
N THR A 13 -45.12 -59.04 -14.97
CA THR A 13 -45.43 -59.38 -16.36
C THR A 13 -45.04 -58.27 -17.36
N SER A 14 -44.68 -58.73 -18.56
CA SER A 14 -44.70 -58.13 -19.90
C SER A 14 -45.48 -56.82 -20.18
N ASN A 15 -44.84 -55.93 -20.96
CA ASN A 15 -45.43 -55.38 -22.19
C ASN A 15 -44.31 -54.99 -23.18
N GLU A 16 -44.29 -55.66 -24.35
CA GLU A 16 -43.45 -55.34 -25.50
C GLU A 16 -43.90 -54.03 -26.15
N VAL A 17 -42.96 -53.11 -26.42
CA VAL A 17 -43.07 -52.12 -27.51
C VAL A 17 -41.71 -51.92 -28.19
N GLN A 18 -41.64 -52.41 -29.42
CA GLN A 18 -40.88 -51.96 -30.59
C GLN A 18 -39.42 -51.49 -30.43
N LEU A 19 -38.53 -52.27 -31.06
CA LEU A 19 -37.22 -51.90 -31.57
C LEU A 19 -37.27 -50.55 -32.31
N THR A 20 -36.68 -49.53 -31.72
CA THR A 20 -36.23 -48.33 -32.41
C THR A 20 -34.74 -48.17 -32.18
N ASN A 21 -34.01 -47.97 -33.29
CA ASN A 21 -32.56 -47.81 -33.35
C ASN A 21 -32.02 -46.92 -32.23
N LYS A 22 -31.28 -47.51 -31.26
CA LYS A 22 -30.44 -46.75 -30.34
C LYS A 22 -29.21 -46.24 -31.10
N PRO A 23 -28.93 -44.93 -31.08
CA PRO A 23 -27.66 -44.43 -31.58
C PRO A 23 -26.51 -44.87 -30.66
N ILE A 24 -25.41 -45.15 -31.33
CA ILE A 24 -24.03 -45.38 -30.92
C ILE A 24 -23.65 -44.72 -29.58
N ILE A 25 -22.93 -45.48 -28.76
CA ILE A 25 -22.30 -45.10 -27.47
C ILE A 25 -21.66 -43.72 -27.57
N ASP A 26 -22.14 -42.76 -26.78
CA ASP A 26 -21.57 -41.43 -26.61
C ASP A 26 -20.24 -41.54 -25.84
N VAL A 27 -19.11 -41.44 -26.55
CA VAL A 27 -17.77 -41.46 -25.93
C VAL A 27 -17.56 -40.12 -25.25
N GLN A 28 -17.82 -40.05 -23.94
CA GLN A 28 -17.65 -38.85 -23.15
C GLN A 28 -16.19 -38.37 -23.22
N HIS A 29 -15.97 -37.16 -23.76
CA HIS A 29 -14.66 -36.54 -23.93
C HIS A 29 -13.86 -36.44 -22.61
N ASP A 30 -12.60 -36.88 -22.58
CA ASP A 30 -11.77 -36.97 -21.35
C ASP A 30 -11.61 -35.64 -20.57
N GLU A 31 -11.76 -34.48 -21.22
CA GLU A 31 -11.80 -33.18 -20.51
C GLU A 31 -12.90 -33.10 -19.43
N TYR A 32 -13.97 -33.90 -19.55
CA TYR A 32 -14.99 -33.98 -18.52
C TYR A 32 -14.44 -34.51 -17.18
N GLU A 33 -13.32 -35.23 -17.15
CA GLU A 33 -12.66 -35.61 -15.89
C GLU A 33 -12.16 -34.37 -15.13
N TYR A 34 -11.64 -33.36 -15.82
CA TYR A 34 -11.27 -32.07 -15.21
C TYR A 34 -12.52 -31.27 -14.81
N ILE A 35 -13.55 -31.21 -15.67
CA ILE A 35 -14.78 -30.46 -15.36
C ILE A 35 -15.48 -31.05 -14.14
N LYS A 36 -15.60 -32.39 -14.06
CA LYS A 36 -16.16 -33.08 -12.89
C LYS A 36 -15.34 -32.79 -11.63
N LEU A 37 -14.01 -32.72 -11.73
CA LEU A 37 -13.17 -32.32 -10.61
C LEU A 37 -13.48 -30.89 -10.14
N VAL A 38 -13.55 -29.91 -11.06
CA VAL A 38 -13.91 -28.53 -10.71
C VAL A 38 -15.29 -28.48 -10.04
N GLN A 39 -16.29 -29.10 -10.66
CA GLN A 39 -17.65 -29.17 -10.13
C GLN A 39 -17.66 -29.80 -8.73
N ARG A 40 -16.92 -30.90 -8.53
CA ARG A 40 -16.85 -31.58 -7.24
C ARG A 40 -16.28 -30.68 -6.15
N VAL A 41 -15.22 -29.91 -6.43
CA VAL A 41 -14.65 -28.96 -5.47
C VAL A 41 -15.58 -27.77 -5.22
N LEU A 42 -16.32 -27.29 -6.23
CA LEU A 42 -17.34 -26.25 -6.06
C LEU A 42 -18.51 -26.70 -5.17
N ASP A 43 -18.99 -27.95 -5.36
CA ASP A 43 -20.17 -28.46 -4.65
C ASP A 43 -19.86 -28.97 -3.24
N TYR A 44 -18.71 -29.64 -3.07
CA TYR A 44 -18.37 -30.38 -1.86
C TYR A 44 -17.08 -29.92 -1.19
N GLY A 45 -16.37 -28.95 -1.78
CA GLY A 45 -15.15 -28.40 -1.20
C GLY A 45 -15.40 -27.78 0.17
N ARG A 46 -14.42 -27.92 1.06
CA ARG A 46 -14.46 -27.26 2.36
C ARG A 46 -13.62 -26.01 2.31
N ALA A 47 -14.17 -24.91 2.83
CA ALA A 47 -13.44 -23.67 3.00
C ALA A 47 -12.23 -23.91 3.91
N LYS A 48 -11.06 -23.44 3.47
CA LYS A 48 -9.82 -23.41 4.23
C LYS A 48 -9.17 -22.05 4.05
N ASP A 49 -8.49 -21.60 5.09
CA ASP A 49 -7.53 -20.52 4.93
C ASP A 49 -6.29 -21.06 4.22
N ASP A 50 -5.63 -20.20 3.44
CA ASP A 50 -4.43 -20.52 2.70
C ASP A 50 -3.31 -19.52 3.02
N ARG A 51 -2.10 -19.85 2.54
CA ARG A 51 -0.92 -18.98 2.69
C ARG A 51 -1.02 -17.66 1.92
N THR A 52 -1.94 -17.59 0.94
CA THR A 52 -2.17 -16.39 0.13
C THR A 52 -3.29 -15.55 0.71
N GLY A 53 -3.82 -15.83 1.90
CA GLY A 53 -4.90 -15.07 2.52
C GLY A 53 -6.26 -15.07 1.80
N THR A 54 -6.35 -15.48 0.54
CA THR A 54 -7.58 -15.51 -0.26
C THR A 54 -8.55 -16.54 0.34
N GLY A 55 -7.99 -17.62 0.84
CA GLY A 55 -8.71 -18.83 1.21
C GLY A 55 -9.09 -19.65 -0.01
N THR A 56 -9.29 -20.94 0.23
CA THR A 56 -9.61 -21.94 -0.80
C THR A 56 -10.87 -22.72 -0.44
N PHE A 57 -11.49 -23.34 -1.45
CA PHE A 57 -12.33 -24.52 -1.28
C PHE A 57 -11.52 -25.73 -1.71
N SER A 58 -11.34 -26.73 -0.83
CA SER A 58 -10.53 -27.90 -1.15
C SER A 58 -11.19 -29.24 -0.84
N ILE A 59 -10.79 -30.25 -1.62
CA ILE A 59 -11.09 -31.66 -1.39
C ILE A 59 -9.77 -32.42 -1.30
N PHE A 60 -9.69 -33.30 -0.31
CA PHE A 60 -8.54 -34.15 -0.09
C PHE A 60 -8.71 -35.51 -0.80
N GLY A 61 -7.78 -35.84 -1.68
CA GLY A 61 -7.73 -37.10 -2.42
C GLY A 61 -8.67 -37.12 -3.63
N THR A 62 -8.10 -37.04 -4.83
CA THR A 62 -8.85 -37.24 -6.08
C THR A 62 -7.94 -37.82 -7.16
N GLN A 63 -8.54 -38.44 -8.17
CA GLN A 63 -7.82 -39.00 -9.30
C GLN A 63 -8.61 -38.76 -10.59
N SER A 64 -7.92 -38.36 -11.65
CA SER A 64 -8.45 -38.28 -13.02
C SER A 64 -7.58 -39.09 -13.98
N ARG A 65 -8.16 -39.52 -15.10
CA ARG A 65 -7.49 -40.31 -16.14
C ARG A 65 -7.75 -39.70 -17.51
N TYR A 66 -6.70 -39.64 -18.34
CA TYR A 66 -6.77 -39.14 -19.71
C TYR A 66 -6.05 -40.12 -20.65
N SER A 67 -6.70 -40.52 -21.73
CA SER A 67 -6.10 -41.35 -22.77
C SER A 67 -5.15 -40.51 -23.63
N LEU A 68 -3.94 -41.02 -23.84
CA LEU A 68 -2.94 -40.45 -24.75
C LEU A 68 -2.86 -41.23 -26.07
N ARG A 69 -3.76 -42.20 -26.29
CA ARG A 69 -3.77 -43.00 -27.52
C ARG A 69 -4.11 -42.13 -28.73
N ASN A 70 -3.72 -42.60 -29.91
CA ASN A 70 -4.00 -41.92 -31.18
C ASN A 70 -3.43 -40.50 -31.26
N GLN A 71 -2.28 -40.26 -30.62
CA GLN A 71 -1.59 -38.97 -30.60
C GLN A 71 -2.38 -37.84 -29.92
N ILE A 72 -3.45 -38.15 -29.17
CA ILE A 72 -4.21 -37.15 -28.42
C ILE A 72 -3.38 -36.60 -27.26
N ILE A 73 -3.32 -35.28 -27.11
CA ILE A 73 -2.74 -34.64 -25.93
C ILE A 73 -3.83 -33.90 -25.12
N PRO A 74 -4.02 -34.24 -23.84
CA PRO A 74 -4.98 -33.58 -22.95
C PRO A 74 -4.61 -32.12 -22.63
N LEU A 75 -4.78 -31.23 -23.60
CA LEU A 75 -4.64 -29.78 -23.45
C LEU A 75 -6.03 -29.17 -23.44
N LEU A 76 -6.44 -28.65 -22.28
CA LEU A 76 -7.81 -28.17 -22.08
C LEU A 76 -8.26 -27.21 -23.19
N THR A 77 -9.52 -27.38 -23.59
CA THR A 77 -10.16 -26.61 -24.65
C THR A 77 -11.25 -25.70 -24.12
N THR A 78 -11.82 -25.98 -22.94
CA THR A 78 -12.77 -25.09 -22.25
C THR A 78 -12.14 -23.74 -21.87
N LYS A 79 -10.81 -23.63 -21.83
CA LYS A 79 -10.07 -22.37 -21.80
C LYS A 79 -8.72 -22.52 -22.51
N ARG A 80 -8.17 -21.43 -23.03
CA ARG A 80 -6.80 -21.42 -23.57
C ARG A 80 -5.77 -21.64 -22.47
N VAL A 81 -4.83 -22.57 -22.72
CA VAL A 81 -3.68 -22.89 -21.86
C VAL A 81 -2.38 -22.53 -22.60
N PHE A 82 -1.38 -22.03 -21.88
CA PHE A 82 -0.14 -21.50 -22.46
C PHE A 82 0.84 -22.62 -22.84
N TRP A 83 0.63 -23.25 -24.01
CA TRP A 83 1.41 -24.37 -24.53
C TRP A 83 2.93 -24.15 -24.54
N ARG A 84 3.40 -23.00 -25.06
CA ARG A 84 4.84 -22.72 -25.14
C ARG A 84 5.51 -22.75 -23.76
N GLY A 85 4.83 -22.23 -22.74
CA GLY A 85 5.32 -22.29 -21.36
C GLY A 85 5.45 -23.74 -20.87
N ILE A 86 4.46 -24.60 -21.17
CA ILE A 86 4.47 -26.02 -20.79
C ILE A 86 5.69 -26.74 -21.36
N VAL A 87 5.94 -26.55 -22.66
CA VAL A 87 7.04 -27.21 -23.36
C VAL A 87 8.39 -26.74 -22.81
N GLU A 88 8.61 -25.43 -22.70
CA GLU A 88 9.91 -24.90 -22.27
C GLU A 88 10.21 -25.22 -20.80
N GLU A 89 9.21 -25.18 -19.92
CA GLU A 89 9.37 -25.58 -18.51
C GLU A 89 9.72 -27.07 -18.38
N LEU A 90 9.02 -27.94 -19.13
CA LEU A 90 9.31 -29.37 -19.08
C LEU A 90 10.73 -29.67 -19.57
N LEU A 91 11.16 -29.04 -20.67
CA LEU A 91 12.54 -29.16 -21.16
C LEU A 91 13.55 -28.62 -20.13
N TRP A 92 13.19 -27.58 -19.38
CA TRP A 92 14.00 -27.04 -18.29
C TRP A 92 14.11 -28.04 -17.11
N PHE A 93 13.02 -28.71 -16.71
CA PHE A 93 13.06 -29.81 -15.74
C PHE A 93 13.92 -30.98 -16.23
N ILE A 94 13.77 -31.40 -17.50
CA ILE A 94 14.54 -32.52 -18.08
C ILE A 94 16.05 -32.25 -18.06
N ARG A 95 16.46 -30.99 -18.32
CA ARG A 95 17.86 -30.55 -18.25
C ARG A 95 18.42 -30.46 -16.82
N GLY A 96 17.58 -30.60 -15.80
CA GLY A 96 18.01 -30.44 -14.41
C GLY A 96 18.33 -28.99 -14.02
N SER A 97 17.92 -28.01 -14.82
CA SER A 97 18.26 -26.60 -14.57
C SER A 97 17.56 -26.07 -13.32
N THR A 98 18.22 -25.12 -12.66
CA THR A 98 17.72 -24.42 -11.47
C THR A 98 17.73 -22.90 -11.64
N ASP A 99 18.12 -22.41 -12.83
CA ASP A 99 18.12 -20.99 -13.16
C ASP A 99 16.84 -20.59 -13.90
N SER A 100 15.98 -19.80 -13.25
CA SER A 100 14.77 -19.28 -13.86
C SER A 100 15.04 -18.33 -15.03
N LYS A 101 16.21 -17.64 -15.06
CA LYS A 101 16.53 -16.65 -16.11
C LYS A 101 16.60 -17.27 -17.50
N THR A 102 17.01 -18.54 -17.61
CA THR A 102 17.03 -19.28 -18.88
C THR A 102 15.63 -19.46 -19.50
N LEU A 103 14.57 -19.48 -18.69
CA LEU A 103 13.19 -19.46 -19.16
C LEU A 103 12.75 -18.02 -19.50
N SER A 104 13.12 -17.05 -18.66
CA SER A 104 12.79 -15.63 -18.86
C SER A 104 13.37 -15.09 -20.18
N GLU A 105 14.60 -15.47 -20.54
CA GLU A 105 15.27 -15.15 -21.81
C GLU A 105 14.48 -15.65 -23.03
N LYS A 106 13.74 -16.75 -22.88
CA LYS A 106 12.84 -17.30 -23.91
C LYS A 106 11.43 -16.69 -23.88
N GLY A 107 11.21 -15.68 -23.02
CA GLY A 107 9.91 -15.05 -22.81
C GLY A 107 8.93 -15.88 -21.97
N VAL A 108 9.42 -16.90 -21.25
CA VAL A 108 8.60 -17.74 -20.36
C VAL A 108 8.85 -17.29 -18.91
N LYS A 109 7.93 -16.47 -18.39
CA LYS A 109 8.11 -15.74 -17.12
C LYS A 109 7.49 -16.41 -15.89
N ILE A 110 7.10 -17.67 -16.00
CA ILE A 110 6.30 -18.36 -14.96
C ILE A 110 7.07 -18.58 -13.63
N TRP A 111 8.40 -18.46 -13.65
CA TRP A 111 9.29 -18.58 -12.49
C TRP A 111 9.92 -17.26 -12.03
N ASP A 112 9.69 -16.15 -12.74
CA ASP A 112 10.34 -14.85 -12.47
C ASP A 112 10.13 -14.39 -11.02
N ALA A 113 8.90 -14.54 -10.51
CA ALA A 113 8.59 -14.16 -9.13
C ALA A 113 9.36 -14.99 -8.11
N ASN A 114 9.47 -16.31 -8.31
CA ASN A 114 10.19 -17.21 -7.40
C ASN A 114 11.72 -17.07 -7.49
N GLY A 115 12.24 -16.65 -8.65
CA GLY A 115 13.66 -16.40 -8.86
C GLY A 115 14.09 -14.97 -8.50
N SER A 116 13.14 -14.08 -8.23
CA SER A 116 13.43 -12.67 -7.92
C SER A 116 14.29 -12.53 -6.67
N ARG A 117 15.15 -11.49 -6.67
CA ARG A 117 16.02 -11.20 -5.52
C ARG A 117 15.23 -11.08 -4.21
N SER A 118 14.12 -10.34 -4.25
CA SER A 118 13.27 -10.10 -3.09
C SER A 118 12.67 -11.39 -2.51
N TYR A 119 12.21 -12.31 -3.37
CA TYR A 119 11.63 -13.57 -2.92
C TYR A 119 12.67 -14.51 -2.30
N LEU A 120 13.85 -14.60 -2.91
CA LEU A 120 14.96 -15.40 -2.38
C LEU A 120 15.43 -14.86 -1.02
N ASP A 121 15.53 -13.54 -0.87
CA ASP A 121 15.91 -12.90 0.40
C ASP A 121 14.87 -13.12 1.50
N GLN A 122 13.57 -13.06 1.15
CA GLN A 122 12.48 -13.36 2.08
C GLN A 122 12.57 -14.80 2.62
N LEU A 123 13.06 -15.75 1.83
CA LEU A 123 13.30 -17.13 2.25
C LEU A 123 14.63 -17.32 3.00
N GLY A 124 15.44 -16.27 3.14
CA GLY A 124 16.74 -16.31 3.81
C GLY A 124 17.90 -16.77 2.91
N PHE A 125 17.72 -16.79 1.58
CA PHE A 125 18.75 -17.18 0.60
C PHE A 125 19.53 -15.97 0.07
N THR A 126 20.06 -15.14 0.97
CA THR A 126 20.74 -13.88 0.64
C THR A 126 22.07 -14.04 -0.11
N ASP A 127 22.63 -15.25 -0.08
CA ASP A 127 23.89 -15.64 -0.73
C ASP A 127 23.71 -16.18 -2.15
N ARG A 128 22.48 -16.51 -2.56
CA ARG A 128 22.19 -17.01 -3.90
C ARG A 128 22.15 -15.89 -4.92
N GLU A 129 22.45 -16.18 -6.18
CA GLU A 129 22.19 -15.24 -7.26
C GLU A 129 20.70 -15.16 -7.60
N GLU A 130 20.27 -14.01 -8.12
CA GLU A 130 18.90 -13.89 -8.65
C GLU A 130 18.71 -14.86 -9.82
N GLY A 131 17.60 -15.60 -9.78
CA GLY A 131 17.25 -16.69 -10.69
C GLY A 131 17.58 -18.08 -10.14
N ASP A 132 18.44 -18.20 -9.13
CA ASP A 132 18.79 -19.48 -8.49
C ASP A 132 17.64 -19.97 -7.58
N LEU A 133 16.87 -20.94 -8.07
CA LEU A 133 15.74 -21.51 -7.35
C LEU A 133 16.15 -22.58 -6.32
N GLY A 134 17.43 -22.93 -6.23
CA GLY A 134 17.92 -24.07 -5.46
C GLY A 134 17.59 -25.42 -6.11
N PRO A 135 17.72 -26.53 -5.37
CA PRO A 135 17.59 -27.89 -5.89
C PRO A 135 16.10 -28.29 -6.12
N VAL A 136 15.39 -27.57 -6.97
CA VAL A 136 13.97 -27.77 -7.31
C VAL A 136 13.77 -28.95 -8.28
N TYR A 137 12.57 -29.09 -8.86
CA TYR A 137 12.09 -30.22 -9.68
C TYR A 137 13.15 -30.90 -10.55
N GLY A 138 13.72 -30.18 -11.53
CA GLY A 138 14.68 -30.77 -12.47
C GLY A 138 15.93 -31.32 -11.79
N PHE A 139 16.47 -30.58 -10.82
CA PHE A 139 17.61 -31.04 -10.03
C PHE A 139 17.29 -32.36 -9.32
N GLN A 140 16.09 -32.48 -8.74
CA GLN A 140 15.67 -33.73 -8.12
C GLN A 140 15.49 -34.86 -9.15
N TRP A 141 15.17 -34.58 -10.41
CA TRP A 141 15.05 -35.61 -11.44
C TRP A 141 16.41 -36.14 -11.92
N ARG A 142 17.41 -35.26 -12.05
CA ARG A 142 18.72 -35.57 -12.64
C ARG A 142 19.84 -35.82 -11.63
N HIS A 143 19.72 -35.26 -10.42
CA HIS A 143 20.79 -35.19 -9.41
C HIS A 143 20.27 -35.48 -7.99
N PHE A 144 19.29 -36.37 -7.84
CA PHE A 144 18.68 -36.64 -6.53
C PHE A 144 19.72 -37.05 -5.49
N GLY A 145 19.76 -36.33 -4.37
CA GLY A 145 20.72 -36.57 -3.27
C GLY A 145 22.13 -36.00 -3.50
N ALA A 146 22.39 -35.30 -4.61
CA ALA A 146 23.60 -34.50 -4.75
C ALA A 146 23.57 -33.27 -3.85
N GLN A 147 24.73 -32.86 -3.31
CA GLN A 147 24.82 -31.63 -2.52
C GLN A 147 24.72 -30.41 -3.44
N TYR A 148 23.60 -29.69 -3.37
CA TYR A 148 23.45 -28.43 -4.09
C TYR A 148 24.51 -27.41 -3.64
N LYS A 149 25.14 -26.74 -4.61
CA LYS A 149 26.09 -25.64 -4.43
C LYS A 149 25.47 -24.34 -4.93
N ASP A 150 25.27 -24.23 -6.23
CA ASP A 150 24.69 -23.09 -6.95
C ASP A 150 24.14 -23.55 -8.32
N LYS A 151 23.48 -22.64 -9.03
CA LYS A 151 22.89 -22.90 -10.35
C LYS A 151 23.89 -23.15 -11.50
N GLU A 152 25.15 -22.74 -11.35
CA GLU A 152 26.20 -22.82 -12.40
C GLU A 152 27.10 -24.06 -12.28
N SER A 153 27.07 -24.72 -11.11
CA SER A 153 27.86 -25.90 -10.82
C SER A 153 27.50 -27.07 -11.74
N ASP A 154 28.52 -27.81 -12.20
CA ASP A 154 28.33 -29.08 -12.88
C ASP A 154 28.02 -30.20 -11.87
N TYR A 155 26.82 -30.77 -11.98
CA TYR A 155 26.35 -31.89 -11.17
C TYR A 155 26.43 -33.24 -11.88
N SER A 156 27.07 -33.31 -13.06
CA SER A 156 27.23 -34.54 -13.82
C SER A 156 27.87 -35.65 -12.99
N GLY A 157 27.20 -36.81 -12.94
CA GLY A 157 27.65 -37.97 -12.16
C GLY A 157 27.47 -37.84 -10.64
N GLN A 158 26.90 -36.75 -10.14
CA GLN A 158 26.57 -36.56 -8.73
C GLN A 158 25.11 -36.95 -8.45
N GLY A 159 24.87 -37.59 -7.31
CA GLY A 159 23.53 -38.05 -6.92
C GLY A 159 23.01 -39.18 -7.83
N VAL A 160 21.69 -39.23 -8.00
CA VAL A 160 20.99 -40.23 -8.83
C VAL A 160 20.21 -39.54 -9.95
N ASP A 161 20.53 -39.89 -11.20
CA ASP A 161 19.75 -39.50 -12.38
C ASP A 161 18.56 -40.45 -12.54
N GLN A 162 17.44 -40.09 -11.93
CA GLN A 162 16.21 -40.89 -11.91
C GLN A 162 15.57 -40.96 -13.29
N LEU A 163 15.56 -39.86 -14.06
CA LEU A 163 14.97 -39.83 -15.39
C LEU A 163 15.72 -40.75 -16.36
N LYS A 164 17.06 -40.68 -16.35
CA LYS A 164 17.90 -41.60 -17.13
C LYS A 164 17.65 -43.05 -16.72
N LYS A 165 17.58 -43.32 -15.41
CA LYS A 165 17.32 -44.67 -14.90
C LYS A 165 15.95 -45.21 -15.34
N VAL A 166 14.92 -44.37 -15.35
CA VAL A 166 13.59 -44.71 -15.86
C VAL A 166 13.66 -45.11 -17.33
N ILE A 167 14.29 -44.30 -18.18
CA ILE A 167 14.41 -44.56 -19.63
C ILE A 167 15.22 -45.84 -19.91
N GLU A 168 16.35 -46.02 -19.23
CA GLU A 168 17.16 -47.24 -19.36
C GLU A 168 16.36 -48.49 -18.95
N THR A 169 15.59 -48.41 -17.87
CA THR A 169 14.76 -49.52 -17.39
C THR A 169 13.63 -49.80 -18.37
N LEU A 170 12.98 -48.79 -18.95
CA LEU A 170 11.95 -48.98 -19.97
C LEU A 170 12.50 -49.66 -21.23
N LYS A 171 13.73 -49.34 -21.65
CA LYS A 171 14.39 -49.96 -22.80
C LYS A 171 14.82 -51.41 -22.56
N THR A 172 15.17 -51.77 -21.32
CA THR A 172 15.83 -53.06 -21.00
C THR A 172 14.94 -54.03 -20.21
N ASN A 173 14.03 -53.52 -19.38
CA ASN A 173 13.12 -54.28 -18.52
C ASN A 173 11.77 -53.53 -18.34
N PRO A 174 10.96 -53.36 -19.42
CA PRO A 174 9.74 -52.55 -19.39
C PRO A 174 8.66 -53.04 -18.41
N ASN A 175 8.71 -54.31 -18.00
CA ASN A 175 7.77 -54.90 -17.04
C ASN A 175 8.16 -54.67 -15.57
N ASP A 176 9.26 -53.95 -15.29
CA ASP A 176 9.65 -53.62 -13.92
C ASP A 176 8.56 -52.78 -13.24
N ARG A 177 8.22 -53.12 -12.01
CA ARG A 177 7.19 -52.41 -11.22
C ARG A 177 7.74 -51.22 -10.45
N ARG A 178 9.06 -50.97 -10.53
CA ARG A 178 9.80 -49.94 -9.79
C ARG A 178 10.24 -48.78 -10.67
N ILE A 179 9.60 -48.58 -11.83
CA ILE A 179 9.90 -47.48 -12.74
C ILE A 179 9.26 -46.20 -12.18
N ILE A 180 9.96 -45.58 -11.24
CA ILE A 180 9.47 -44.47 -10.42
C ILE A 180 10.52 -43.35 -10.40
N MET A 181 10.04 -42.11 -10.33
CA MET A 181 10.84 -40.91 -10.08
C MET A 181 10.17 -40.07 -8.98
N THR A 182 10.94 -39.46 -8.09
CA THR A 182 10.42 -38.56 -7.06
C THR A 182 11.15 -37.23 -7.02
N ALA A 183 10.42 -36.13 -6.85
CA ALA A 183 11.01 -34.82 -6.57
C ALA A 183 10.95 -34.45 -5.08
N TRP A 184 10.32 -35.27 -4.24
CA TRP A 184 10.14 -34.96 -2.82
C TRP A 184 11.34 -35.43 -2.01
N ASN A 185 12.31 -34.53 -1.78
CA ASN A 185 13.50 -34.79 -0.98
C ASN A 185 13.50 -33.98 0.33
N PRO A 186 13.13 -34.55 1.49
CA PRO A 186 13.07 -33.85 2.77
C PRO A 186 14.35 -33.12 3.18
N THR A 187 15.53 -33.59 2.76
CA THR A 187 16.80 -32.93 3.11
C THR A 187 16.99 -31.61 2.35
N ASP A 188 16.44 -31.53 1.15
CA ASP A 188 16.62 -30.38 0.27
C ASP A 188 15.42 -29.40 0.31
N LEU A 189 14.25 -29.80 0.83
CA LEU A 189 13.07 -28.93 0.91
C LEU A 189 13.39 -27.55 1.53
N PRO A 190 14.14 -27.42 2.65
CA PRO A 190 14.48 -26.12 3.23
C PRO A 190 15.38 -25.25 2.35
N ARG A 191 15.92 -25.81 1.26
CA ARG A 191 16.82 -25.15 0.31
C ARG A 191 16.11 -24.79 -1.00
N MET A 192 14.85 -25.14 -1.19
CA MET A 192 14.14 -24.85 -2.45
C MET A 192 13.38 -23.53 -2.35
N ALA A 193 13.49 -22.67 -3.36
CA ALA A 193 12.67 -21.46 -3.45
C ALA A 193 11.17 -21.82 -3.53
N LEU A 194 10.84 -22.91 -4.22
CA LEU A 194 9.49 -23.46 -4.24
C LEU A 194 9.52 -24.99 -4.10
N PRO A 195 9.13 -25.54 -2.94
CA PRO A 195 9.06 -26.98 -2.74
C PRO A 195 8.13 -27.69 -3.74
N PRO A 196 8.48 -28.89 -4.24
CA PRO A 196 7.78 -29.50 -5.35
C PRO A 196 6.37 -29.96 -5.00
N CYS A 197 5.40 -29.57 -5.82
CA CYS A 197 4.04 -30.09 -5.75
C CYS A 197 3.92 -31.48 -6.38
N HIS A 198 4.72 -31.77 -7.40
CA HIS A 198 4.78 -33.06 -8.08
C HIS A 198 5.74 -33.97 -7.33
N CYS A 199 5.21 -34.79 -6.44
CA CYS A 199 6.05 -35.51 -5.49
C CYS A 199 6.59 -36.82 -6.07
N LEU A 200 5.75 -37.58 -6.77
CA LEU A 200 6.08 -38.94 -7.22
C LEU A 200 5.42 -39.22 -8.57
N VAL A 201 6.18 -39.84 -9.47
CA VAL A 201 5.76 -40.24 -10.81
C VAL A 201 6.06 -41.71 -10.97
N GLN A 202 5.08 -42.50 -11.39
CA GLN A 202 5.24 -43.91 -11.69
C GLN A 202 4.91 -44.16 -13.17
N PHE A 203 5.75 -44.93 -13.83
CA PHE A 203 5.56 -45.37 -15.20
C PHE A 203 5.18 -46.85 -15.24
N TYR A 204 4.34 -47.20 -16.20
CA TYR A 204 3.82 -48.55 -16.35
C TYR A 204 3.69 -48.90 -17.83
N VAL A 205 4.22 -50.07 -18.22
CA VAL A 205 4.09 -50.59 -19.58
C VAL A 205 3.14 -51.79 -19.58
N SER A 206 2.16 -51.76 -20.48
CA SER A 206 1.31 -52.91 -20.81
C SER A 206 1.07 -52.92 -22.30
N ASP A 207 1.15 -54.08 -22.94
CA ASP A 207 0.85 -54.25 -24.37
C ASP A 207 1.62 -53.28 -25.30
N GLY A 208 2.84 -52.92 -24.90
CA GLY A 208 3.70 -51.97 -25.62
C GLY A 208 3.31 -50.49 -25.47
N GLU A 209 2.36 -50.17 -24.59
CA GLU A 209 1.92 -48.81 -24.27
C GLU A 209 2.49 -48.33 -22.92
N LEU A 210 3.06 -47.13 -22.92
CA LEU A 210 3.57 -46.45 -21.74
C LEU A 210 2.49 -45.55 -21.12
N SER A 211 2.15 -45.82 -19.87
CA SER A 211 1.30 -44.97 -19.04
C SER A 211 2.11 -44.28 -17.95
N CYS A 212 1.62 -43.13 -17.50
CA CYS A 212 2.24 -42.30 -16.45
C CYS A 212 1.21 -41.96 -15.38
N GLN A 213 1.58 -42.15 -14.12
CA GLN A 213 0.79 -41.74 -12.97
C GLN A 213 1.56 -40.72 -12.15
N LEU A 214 1.02 -39.51 -12.02
CA LEU A 214 1.55 -38.44 -11.19
C LEU A 214 0.78 -38.38 -9.86
N TYR A 215 1.50 -38.42 -8.74
CA TYR A 215 1.00 -37.94 -7.45
C TYR A 215 1.49 -36.51 -7.18
N GLN A 216 0.54 -35.58 -7.14
CA GLN A 216 0.76 -34.17 -6.82
C GLN A 216 0.12 -33.86 -5.46
N ARG A 217 0.93 -33.52 -4.44
CA ARG A 217 0.43 -33.34 -3.07
C ARG A 217 -0.57 -32.20 -2.92
N SER A 218 -0.49 -31.18 -3.77
CA SER A 218 -1.37 -30.02 -3.77
C SER A 218 -1.47 -29.42 -5.17
N GLY A 219 -2.67 -29.08 -5.62
CA GLY A 219 -2.91 -28.55 -6.96
C GLY A 219 -4.04 -27.54 -6.98
N ASP A 220 -3.68 -26.31 -7.35
CA ASP A 220 -4.64 -25.30 -7.79
C ASP A 220 -5.29 -25.77 -9.08
N ILE A 221 -6.58 -26.10 -8.99
CA ILE A 221 -7.31 -26.63 -10.14
C ILE A 221 -7.63 -25.52 -11.16
N GLY A 222 -7.61 -24.25 -10.75
CA GLY A 222 -7.85 -23.09 -11.61
C GLY A 222 -6.71 -22.86 -12.59
N LEU A 223 -5.47 -22.72 -12.12
CA LEU A 223 -4.32 -22.39 -12.98
C LEU A 223 -3.35 -23.56 -13.15
N GLY A 224 -2.89 -24.16 -12.05
CA GLY A 224 -1.79 -25.13 -12.04
C GLY A 224 -2.12 -26.48 -12.67
N VAL A 225 -3.22 -27.12 -12.28
CA VAL A 225 -3.58 -28.47 -12.73
C VAL A 225 -3.73 -28.57 -14.26
N PRO A 226 -4.41 -27.64 -14.97
CA PRO A 226 -4.43 -27.65 -16.44
C PRO A 226 -3.04 -27.71 -17.09
N PHE A 227 -2.06 -27.00 -16.50
CA PHE A 227 -0.69 -26.97 -16.96
C PHE A 227 0.01 -28.32 -16.72
N ASN A 228 -0.23 -28.93 -15.55
CA ASN A 228 0.39 -30.19 -15.16
C ASN A 228 -0.17 -31.39 -15.92
N ILE A 229 -1.47 -31.39 -16.27
CA ILE A 229 -2.08 -32.42 -17.13
C ILE A 229 -1.33 -32.49 -18.46
N ALA A 230 -1.17 -31.34 -19.13
CA ALA A 230 -0.49 -31.28 -20.42
C ALA A 230 1.01 -31.60 -20.30
N SER A 231 1.69 -31.09 -19.27
CA SER A 231 3.14 -31.30 -19.06
C SER A 231 3.50 -32.78 -18.88
N TYR A 232 2.81 -33.51 -18.00
CA TYR A 232 3.12 -34.94 -17.79
C TYR A 232 2.60 -35.84 -18.90
N SER A 233 1.56 -35.43 -19.61
CA SER A 233 1.17 -36.06 -20.87
C SER A 233 2.31 -35.95 -21.89
N LEU A 234 2.88 -34.75 -22.07
CA LEU A 234 4.02 -34.51 -22.95
C LEU A 234 5.27 -35.29 -22.52
N LEU A 235 5.59 -35.34 -21.23
CA LEU A 235 6.69 -36.16 -20.72
C LEU A 235 6.50 -37.64 -21.09
N THR A 236 5.27 -38.14 -21.00
CA THR A 236 4.93 -39.52 -21.39
C THR A 236 5.15 -39.75 -22.88
N TYR A 237 4.75 -38.79 -23.73
CA TYR A 237 5.04 -38.81 -25.17
C TYR A 237 6.55 -38.87 -25.44
N MET A 238 7.33 -38.00 -24.80
CA MET A 238 8.78 -37.92 -25.00
C MET A 238 9.47 -39.22 -24.60
N ILE A 239 9.12 -39.79 -23.45
CA ILE A 239 9.70 -41.05 -22.96
C ILE A 239 9.28 -42.22 -23.86
N ALA A 240 7.99 -42.29 -24.24
CA ALA A 240 7.50 -43.33 -25.15
C ALA A 240 8.24 -43.30 -26.49
N HIS A 241 8.42 -42.09 -27.06
CA HIS A 241 9.14 -41.85 -28.31
C HIS A 241 10.58 -42.39 -28.25
N VAL A 242 11.36 -41.98 -27.26
CA VAL A 242 12.78 -42.41 -27.16
C VAL A 242 12.94 -43.88 -26.75
N CYS A 243 11.90 -44.52 -26.24
CA CYS A 243 11.86 -45.94 -25.89
C CYS A 243 11.24 -46.83 -26.98
N GLY A 244 10.70 -46.26 -28.07
CA GLY A 244 9.99 -47.02 -29.11
C GLY A 244 8.67 -47.64 -28.64
N LEU A 245 8.02 -47.03 -27.64
CA LEU A 245 6.73 -47.45 -27.10
C LEU A 245 5.59 -46.59 -27.65
N LYS A 246 4.36 -47.10 -27.55
CA LYS A 246 3.14 -46.30 -27.79
C LYS A 246 2.74 -45.57 -26.51
N THR A 247 1.94 -44.52 -26.62
CA THR A 247 1.37 -43.83 -25.47
C THR A 247 0.08 -44.51 -24.97
N GLY A 248 -0.02 -44.71 -23.66
CA GLY A 248 -1.18 -45.27 -22.96
C GLY A 248 -2.01 -44.18 -22.27
N ASP A 249 -2.08 -44.22 -20.94
CA ASP A 249 -2.86 -43.27 -20.14
C ASP A 249 -1.97 -42.32 -19.32
N PHE A 250 -2.45 -41.10 -19.10
CA PHE A 250 -1.99 -40.23 -18.03
C PHE A 250 -3.01 -40.25 -16.88
N ILE A 251 -2.53 -40.54 -15.66
CA ILE A 251 -3.33 -40.59 -14.44
C ILE A 251 -2.82 -39.51 -13.48
N HIS A 252 -3.70 -38.59 -13.09
CA HIS A 252 -3.35 -37.49 -12.18
C HIS A 252 -4.01 -37.71 -10.82
N THR A 253 -3.20 -38.02 -9.81
CA THR A 253 -3.64 -38.14 -8.42
C THR A 253 -3.29 -36.87 -7.66
N LEU A 254 -4.28 -36.20 -7.09
CA LEU A 254 -4.11 -34.98 -6.30
C LEU A 254 -4.37 -35.26 -4.81
N GLY A 255 -3.42 -34.85 -3.96
CA GLY A 255 -3.56 -34.87 -2.51
C GLY A 255 -4.56 -33.82 -2.04
N ASP A 256 -4.25 -32.54 -2.21
CA ASP A 256 -5.15 -31.42 -1.95
C ASP A 256 -5.51 -30.71 -3.26
N ALA A 257 -6.74 -30.94 -3.74
CA ALA A 257 -7.28 -30.26 -4.93
C ALA A 257 -8.10 -29.05 -4.48
N HIS A 258 -7.69 -27.85 -4.87
CA HIS A 258 -8.29 -26.61 -4.36
C HIS A 258 -8.61 -25.58 -5.44
N ILE A 259 -9.60 -24.74 -5.15
CA ILE A 259 -10.01 -23.53 -5.88
C ILE A 259 -9.79 -22.33 -4.94
N TYR A 260 -9.06 -21.30 -5.38
CA TYR A 260 -9.04 -20.03 -4.65
C TYR A 260 -10.41 -19.34 -4.72
N LYS A 261 -10.83 -18.66 -3.63
CA LYS A 261 -12.18 -18.07 -3.55
C LYS A 261 -12.48 -17.06 -4.68
N ASP A 262 -11.47 -16.29 -5.09
CA ASP A 262 -11.52 -15.35 -6.22
C ASP A 262 -11.58 -16.03 -7.60
N HIS A 263 -11.27 -17.33 -7.69
CA HIS A 263 -11.35 -18.12 -8.93
C HIS A 263 -12.69 -18.82 -9.12
N ILE A 264 -13.60 -18.76 -8.14
CA ILE A 264 -14.90 -19.46 -8.18
C ILE A 264 -15.75 -19.02 -9.38
N GLU A 265 -15.97 -17.72 -9.56
CA GLU A 265 -16.80 -17.21 -10.66
C GLU A 265 -16.18 -17.48 -12.05
N PRO A 266 -14.86 -17.24 -12.26
CA PRO A 266 -14.14 -17.73 -13.43
C PRO A 266 -14.34 -19.23 -13.72
N LEU A 267 -14.28 -20.08 -12.70
CA LEU A 267 -14.41 -21.52 -12.86
C LEU A 267 -15.86 -21.96 -13.12
N LYS A 268 -16.85 -21.31 -12.51
CA LYS A 268 -18.28 -21.49 -12.85
C LYS A 268 -18.55 -21.19 -14.32
N GLN A 269 -17.91 -20.16 -14.87
CA GLN A 269 -17.98 -19.88 -16.30
C GLN A 269 -17.33 -20.99 -17.13
N GLN A 270 -16.18 -21.52 -16.69
CA GLN A 270 -15.45 -22.57 -17.42
C GLN A 270 -16.26 -23.87 -17.52
N ILE A 271 -16.86 -24.34 -16.43
CA ILE A 271 -17.60 -25.62 -16.38
C ILE A 271 -18.87 -25.61 -17.23
N GLN A 272 -19.39 -24.44 -17.60
CA GLN A 272 -20.53 -24.31 -18.51
C GLN A 272 -20.16 -24.49 -19.98
N ARG A 273 -18.86 -24.50 -20.31
CA ARG A 273 -18.38 -24.67 -21.69
C ARG A 273 -18.30 -26.16 -22.04
N THR A 274 -18.88 -26.54 -23.17
CA THR A 274 -18.71 -27.89 -23.74
C THR A 274 -17.26 -28.07 -24.20
N PRO A 275 -16.54 -29.13 -23.79
CA PRO A 275 -15.24 -29.47 -24.35
C PRO A 275 -15.27 -29.57 -25.87
N ARG A 276 -14.25 -29.00 -26.51
CA ARG A 276 -13.93 -29.23 -27.93
C ARG A 276 -12.89 -30.35 -28.02
N PRO A 277 -12.72 -30.98 -29.19
CA PRO A 277 -11.72 -32.03 -29.35
C PRO A 277 -10.34 -31.59 -28.88
N PHE A 278 -9.69 -32.42 -28.07
CA PHE A 278 -8.29 -32.25 -27.75
C PHE A 278 -7.43 -32.22 -29.03
N PRO A 279 -6.33 -31.45 -29.04
CA PRO A 279 -5.39 -31.48 -30.15
C PRO A 279 -4.65 -32.81 -30.22
N THR A 280 -4.06 -33.08 -31.38
CA THR A 280 -3.07 -34.16 -31.53
C THR A 280 -1.66 -33.59 -31.51
N LEU A 281 -0.72 -34.36 -30.97
CA LEU A 281 0.70 -34.00 -30.90
C LEU A 281 1.50 -34.76 -31.97
N ASN A 282 2.17 -34.01 -32.84
CA ASN A 282 3.15 -34.54 -33.78
C ASN A 282 4.57 -34.19 -33.30
N ILE A 283 5.45 -35.19 -33.16
CA ILE A 283 6.87 -34.99 -32.89
C ILE A 283 7.60 -35.00 -34.23
N ARG A 284 8.08 -33.82 -34.65
CA ARG A 284 8.60 -33.60 -36.01
C ARG A 284 9.90 -34.31 -36.31
N ARG A 285 10.82 -34.36 -35.34
CA ARG A 285 12.12 -35.03 -35.49
C ARG A 285 12.12 -36.38 -34.81
N ASN A 286 12.80 -37.34 -35.43
CA ASN A 286 13.08 -38.62 -34.79
C ASN A 286 14.25 -38.48 -33.79
N VAL A 287 13.93 -37.98 -32.59
CA VAL A 287 14.89 -37.81 -31.49
C VAL A 287 15.12 -39.15 -30.77
N THR A 288 16.37 -39.51 -30.47
CA THR A 288 16.72 -40.80 -29.82
C THR A 288 17.12 -40.68 -28.34
N ASP A 289 17.40 -39.46 -27.89
CA ASP A 289 17.78 -39.11 -26.53
C ASP A 289 16.87 -38.00 -25.99
N ILE A 290 16.38 -38.15 -24.76
CA ILE A 290 15.47 -37.17 -24.15
C ILE A 290 16.10 -35.79 -24.00
N ASP A 291 17.42 -35.71 -23.89
CA ASP A 291 18.17 -34.46 -23.71
C ASP A 291 18.30 -33.66 -25.02
N GLN A 292 17.96 -34.25 -26.16
CA GLN A 292 18.07 -33.65 -27.49
C GLN A 292 16.78 -32.98 -28.00
N PHE A 293 15.70 -33.02 -27.22
CA PHE A 293 14.45 -32.37 -27.58
C PHE A 293 14.55 -30.85 -27.51
N GLU A 294 13.98 -30.20 -28.51
CA GLU A 294 13.78 -28.76 -28.58
C GLU A 294 12.29 -28.41 -28.65
N ALA A 295 11.92 -27.19 -28.27
CA ALA A 295 10.50 -26.78 -28.30
C ALA A 295 9.90 -26.82 -29.72
N SER A 296 10.73 -26.65 -30.74
CA SER A 296 10.40 -26.74 -32.17
C SER A 296 10.04 -28.16 -32.64
N ASP A 297 10.38 -29.19 -31.86
CA ASP A 297 10.06 -30.59 -32.19
C ASP A 297 8.59 -30.90 -32.01
N PHE A 298 7.85 -30.11 -31.22
CA PHE A 298 6.48 -30.38 -30.84
C PHE A 298 5.47 -29.53 -31.62
N GLU A 299 4.67 -30.18 -32.45
CA GLU A 299 3.62 -29.55 -33.23
C GLU A 299 2.24 -29.96 -32.70
N LEU A 300 1.47 -28.97 -32.22
CA LEU A 300 0.06 -29.16 -31.88
C LEU A 300 -0.82 -28.98 -33.11
N ILE A 301 -1.57 -30.03 -33.45
CA ILE A 301 -2.51 -30.03 -34.57
C ILE A 301 -3.93 -29.95 -33.99
N GLY A 302 -4.72 -28.99 -34.48
CA GLY A 302 -6.14 -28.87 -34.13
C GLY A 302 -6.45 -28.22 -32.78
N TYR A 303 -5.51 -27.51 -32.14
CA TYR A 303 -5.78 -26.84 -30.86
C TYR A 303 -6.71 -25.62 -31.04
N ASN A 304 -8.00 -25.81 -30.77
CA ASN A 304 -9.05 -24.80 -30.95
C ASN A 304 -9.81 -24.51 -29.63
N PRO A 305 -9.16 -23.94 -28.60
CA PRO A 305 -9.79 -23.68 -27.31
C PRO A 305 -10.76 -22.49 -27.38
N TYR A 306 -11.64 -22.38 -26.38
CA TYR A 306 -12.31 -21.13 -26.06
C TYR A 306 -11.31 -20.05 -25.60
N PRO A 307 -11.69 -18.75 -25.64
CA PRO A 307 -10.87 -17.67 -25.10
C PRO A 307 -10.44 -17.90 -23.65
N SER A 308 -9.31 -17.29 -23.27
CA SER A 308 -8.82 -17.33 -21.89
C SER A 308 -9.86 -16.77 -20.93
N ILE A 309 -9.88 -17.35 -19.73
CA ILE A 309 -10.62 -16.82 -18.59
C ILE A 309 -9.55 -16.28 -17.64
N LYS A 310 -9.64 -14.99 -17.29
CA LYS A 310 -8.71 -14.38 -16.33
C LYS A 310 -9.06 -14.86 -14.92
N MET A 311 -8.04 -15.33 -14.21
CA MET A 311 -8.09 -15.67 -12.79
C MET A 311 -6.91 -14.91 -12.19
N GLU A 312 -7.19 -13.85 -11.43
CA GLU A 312 -6.16 -13.01 -10.83
C GLU A 312 -5.51 -13.77 -9.67
N ILE A 313 -4.22 -13.58 -9.46
CA ILE A 313 -3.54 -14.09 -8.27
C ILE A 313 -3.36 -12.87 -7.38
N ASP A 314 -4.28 -12.65 -6.43
CA ASP A 314 -4.07 -11.65 -5.40
C ASP A 314 -2.95 -12.15 -4.49
N TYR A 315 -1.73 -11.63 -4.69
CA TYR A 315 -0.61 -11.85 -3.77
C TYR A 315 -0.88 -11.08 -2.50
N ILE A 316 -1.65 -11.67 -1.60
CA ILE A 316 -1.93 -11.05 -0.31
C ILE A 316 -0.65 -11.05 0.52
N SER A 317 -0.25 -9.86 0.96
CA SER A 317 0.92 -9.67 1.79
C SER A 317 0.51 -9.69 3.27
N ILE A 318 0.94 -10.72 4.00
CA ILE A 318 0.73 -10.82 5.46
C ILE A 318 2.03 -10.42 6.17
N LYS A 319 1.95 -9.48 7.12
CA LYS A 319 3.09 -9.05 7.95
C LYS A 319 2.81 -9.34 9.41
N ASN A 320 3.87 -9.68 10.14
CA ASN A 320 3.79 -9.99 11.55
C ASN A 320 4.14 -8.75 12.37
N THR A 321 3.16 -8.14 13.02
CA THR A 321 3.35 -7.01 13.93
C THR A 321 3.39 -7.50 15.38
N LYS A 322 3.84 -6.66 16.31
CA LYS A 322 3.81 -6.95 17.75
C LYS A 322 2.39 -7.22 18.27
N ASP A 323 1.38 -6.65 17.62
CA ASP A 323 -0.03 -6.82 17.97
C ASP A 323 -0.69 -8.01 17.23
N GLY A 324 -0.01 -8.62 16.25
CA GLY A 324 -0.51 -9.79 15.51
C GLY A 324 -0.28 -9.72 14.00
N LEU A 325 -0.82 -10.70 13.27
CA LEU A 325 -0.70 -10.74 11.80
C LEU A 325 -1.62 -9.71 11.14
N VAL A 326 -1.13 -9.01 10.12
CA VAL A 326 -1.90 -8.04 9.34
C VAL A 326 -1.84 -8.38 7.87
N ARG A 327 -2.99 -8.36 7.22
CA ARG A 327 -3.18 -8.57 5.79
C ARG A 327 -3.33 -7.25 5.04
N GLY A 328 -2.55 -7.06 3.98
CA GLY A 328 -2.70 -5.96 3.02
C GLY A 328 -3.10 -6.46 1.62
N LYS A 329 -3.40 -5.51 0.73
CA LYS A 329 -3.70 -5.75 -0.70
C LYS A 329 -2.61 -5.14 -1.58
N VAL A 330 -2.42 -5.66 -2.79
CA VAL A 330 -1.52 -5.03 -3.76
C VAL A 330 -2.31 -4.03 -4.60
N ILE A 331 -1.75 -2.83 -4.78
CA ILE A 331 -2.28 -1.78 -5.65
C ILE A 331 -1.18 -1.33 -6.61
N GLU A 332 -1.55 -0.72 -7.73
CA GLU A 332 -0.58 -0.23 -8.72
C GLU A 332 -0.36 1.29 -8.58
N ALA A 333 0.92 1.70 -8.64
CA ALA A 333 1.37 3.07 -8.81
C ALA A 333 1.98 3.24 -10.21
N LYS A 334 1.90 4.46 -10.76
CA LYS A 334 2.35 4.76 -12.13
C LYS A 334 3.48 5.77 -12.11
N ILE A 335 4.70 5.32 -12.36
CA ILE A 335 5.90 6.16 -12.44
C ILE A 335 6.23 6.39 -13.91
N GLY A 336 5.79 7.53 -14.45
CA GLY A 336 5.89 7.79 -15.89
C GLY A 336 5.08 6.77 -16.70
N SER A 337 5.75 5.93 -17.48
CA SER A 337 5.14 4.84 -18.26
C SER A 337 5.20 3.47 -17.57
N ILE A 338 5.85 3.37 -16.41
CA ILE A 338 6.09 2.12 -15.68
C ILE A 338 4.99 1.95 -14.64
N LEU A 339 4.37 0.76 -14.60
CA LEU A 339 3.52 0.34 -13.50
C LEU A 339 4.37 -0.41 -12.46
N THR A 340 4.20 -0.05 -11.20
CA THR A 340 4.91 -0.65 -10.06
C THR A 340 3.91 -0.99 -8.98
N ASN A 341 4.06 -2.17 -8.39
CA ASN A 341 3.18 -2.59 -7.30
C ASN A 341 3.54 -1.86 -6.01
N VAL A 342 2.53 -1.64 -5.19
CA VAL A 342 2.64 -1.15 -3.83
C VAL A 342 1.74 -2.03 -2.98
N THR A 343 2.29 -2.63 -1.94
CA THR A 343 1.45 -3.29 -0.93
C THR A 343 0.85 -2.24 -0.02
N PHE A 344 -0.48 -2.21 0.04
CA PHE A 344 -1.26 -1.27 0.83
C PHE A 344 -1.97 -1.98 1.99
N TYR A 345 -1.68 -1.52 3.20
CA TYR A 345 -2.39 -1.88 4.42
C TYR A 345 -3.30 -0.73 4.81
N GLU A 346 -4.59 -0.91 4.55
CA GLU A 346 -5.61 0.10 4.73
C GLU A 346 -6.31 -0.07 6.08
N GLY A 347 -6.05 0.88 6.98
CA GLY A 347 -6.74 1.02 8.26
C GLY A 347 -6.37 -0.02 9.32
N ILE A 348 -5.07 -0.14 9.62
CA ILE A 348 -4.59 -0.88 10.79
C ILE A 348 -4.96 -0.10 12.06
N ARG A 349 -5.61 -0.76 13.00
CA ARG A 349 -5.95 -0.17 14.30
C ARG A 349 -4.69 -0.06 15.16
N TYR A 350 -4.29 1.16 15.52
CA TYR A 350 -3.15 1.38 16.41
C TYR A 350 -3.56 1.69 17.85
N GLY A 351 -4.82 2.08 18.08
CA GLY A 351 -5.30 2.47 19.39
C GLY A 351 -6.81 2.35 19.59
N LYS A 352 -7.22 2.57 20.83
CA LYS A 352 -8.61 2.74 21.28
C LYS A 352 -8.66 3.85 22.31
N ALA A 353 -9.76 4.59 22.36
CA ALA A 353 -9.87 5.67 23.32
C ALA A 353 -11.33 5.88 23.76
N GLU A 354 -11.47 6.18 25.05
CA GLU A 354 -12.72 6.72 25.58
C GLU A 354 -12.79 8.22 25.33
N ARG A 355 -14.02 8.76 25.26
CA ARG A 355 -14.24 10.17 24.96
C ARG A 355 -13.47 11.09 25.93
N PHE A 356 -12.76 12.06 25.34
CA PHE A 356 -11.88 13.04 26.00
C PHE A 356 -10.68 12.46 26.76
N SER A 357 -10.53 11.14 26.82
CA SER A 357 -9.47 10.48 27.57
C SER A 357 -8.26 10.18 26.67
N LYS A 358 -7.07 10.02 27.27
CA LYS A 358 -5.89 9.59 26.53
C LYS A 358 -6.15 8.23 25.82
N PRO A 359 -5.57 8.00 24.63
CA PRO A 359 -5.70 6.72 23.97
C PRO A 359 -4.91 5.62 24.68
N ALA A 360 -5.31 4.38 24.46
CA ALA A 360 -4.59 3.17 24.86
C ALA A 360 -4.24 2.34 23.61
N PRO A 361 -3.13 1.58 23.63
CA PRO A 361 -2.84 0.59 22.59
C PRO A 361 -3.99 -0.40 22.43
N VAL A 362 -4.20 -0.91 21.21
CA VAL A 362 -5.24 -1.90 20.91
C VAL A 362 -5.02 -3.23 21.67
N GLY A 363 -3.76 -3.60 21.91
CA GLY A 363 -3.37 -4.91 22.44
C GLY A 363 -3.36 -5.98 21.35
N PRO A 364 -2.78 -7.17 21.63
CA PRO A 364 -2.66 -8.21 20.62
C PRO A 364 -4.02 -8.78 20.20
N TRP A 365 -4.13 -9.21 18.94
CA TRP A 365 -5.29 -9.91 18.39
C TRP A 365 -4.92 -11.32 17.89
N ASP A 366 -5.90 -12.22 17.92
CA ASP A 366 -5.76 -13.56 17.35
C ASP A 366 -6.06 -13.56 15.85
N GLY A 367 -5.39 -14.46 15.12
CA GLY A 367 -5.59 -14.60 13.67
C GLY A 367 -4.97 -13.47 12.85
N VAL A 368 -5.55 -13.20 11.68
CA VAL A 368 -5.06 -12.20 10.72
C VAL A 368 -6.02 -11.01 10.66
N TYR A 369 -5.53 -9.83 11.01
CA TYR A 369 -6.27 -8.57 10.88
C TYR A 369 -6.38 -8.16 9.41
N ASP A 370 -7.60 -7.94 8.94
CA ASP A 370 -7.87 -7.53 7.56
C ASP A 370 -7.79 -6.01 7.37
N ALA A 371 -6.64 -5.57 6.83
CA ALA A 371 -6.34 -4.19 6.46
C ALA A 371 -6.39 -4.00 4.92
N THR A 372 -7.47 -4.44 4.28
CA THR A 372 -7.69 -4.29 2.83
C THR A 372 -8.81 -3.31 2.47
N THR A 373 -9.48 -2.74 3.48
CA THR A 373 -10.67 -1.89 3.31
C THR A 373 -10.57 -0.62 4.15
N PRO A 374 -11.06 0.53 3.63
CA PRO A 374 -11.09 1.77 4.39
C PRO A 374 -11.89 1.61 5.68
N LYS A 375 -11.36 2.19 6.76
CA LYS A 375 -12.05 2.26 8.06
C LYS A 375 -12.68 3.63 8.23
N SER A 376 -13.15 3.92 9.44
CA SER A 376 -13.85 5.18 9.70
C SER A 376 -12.91 6.34 9.92
N ALA A 377 -13.26 7.49 9.33
CA ALA A 377 -12.68 8.77 9.70
C ALA A 377 -13.13 9.17 11.11
N CYS A 378 -12.36 10.02 11.78
CA CYS A 378 -12.81 10.58 13.05
C CYS A 378 -13.96 11.55 12.83
N TYR A 379 -14.86 11.61 13.82
CA TYR A 379 -15.96 12.57 13.84
C TYR A 379 -15.46 14.01 13.72
N GLN A 380 -16.06 14.78 12.80
CA GLN A 380 -15.61 16.12 12.42
C GLN A 380 -16.74 17.02 11.92
N THR A 381 -16.55 18.34 12.05
CA THR A 381 -17.51 19.36 11.58
C THR A 381 -17.63 19.35 10.06
N GLY A 382 -18.85 19.49 9.53
CA GLY A 382 -19.09 19.68 8.09
C GLY A 382 -19.49 18.42 7.32
N GLY A 383 -19.39 17.22 7.91
CA GLY A 383 -19.85 15.97 7.28
C GLY A 383 -21.37 15.76 7.26
N GLY A 384 -22.15 16.84 7.17
CA GLY A 384 -23.62 16.75 7.11
C GLY A 384 -24.37 18.03 6.73
N LYS A 385 -23.69 19.13 6.36
CA LYS A 385 -24.36 20.41 6.02
C LYS A 385 -23.71 21.22 4.87
N ILE A 386 -22.95 20.58 3.99
CA ILE A 386 -22.69 21.14 2.65
C ILE A 386 -23.36 20.21 1.66
N ASN A 387 -24.36 20.74 0.95
CA ASN A 387 -25.14 20.00 -0.03
C ASN A 387 -24.25 19.64 -1.23
N SER A 388 -23.61 18.48 -1.21
CA SER A 388 -23.27 17.74 -2.42
C SER A 388 -23.10 16.26 -2.07
N SER A 389 -23.80 15.43 -2.82
CA SER A 389 -23.80 13.96 -2.80
C SER A 389 -22.42 13.28 -2.85
N LEU A 390 -21.33 14.05 -2.96
CA LEU A 390 -19.95 13.58 -2.88
C LEU A 390 -19.50 13.39 -1.43
N GLN A 391 -19.71 14.34 -0.51
CA GLN A 391 -19.04 14.29 0.81
C GLN A 391 -19.60 13.21 1.75
N ASP A 392 -20.92 12.99 1.73
CA ASP A 392 -21.57 11.89 2.48
C ASP A 392 -21.25 10.51 1.89
N SER A 393 -20.78 10.44 0.64
CA SER A 393 -20.39 9.19 -0.03
C SER A 393 -18.95 8.77 0.24
N ILE A 394 -18.11 9.69 0.72
CA ILE A 394 -16.66 9.50 0.65
C ILE A 394 -16.15 8.65 1.83
N PHE A 395 -16.49 8.90 3.12
CA PHE A 395 -16.17 7.93 4.20
C PHE A 395 -17.12 7.99 5.43
N LYS A 396 -17.35 6.82 6.04
CA LYS A 396 -18.10 6.67 7.29
C LYS A 396 -17.33 7.29 8.48
N GLN A 397 -17.97 8.14 9.27
CA GLN A 397 -17.39 8.67 10.52
C GLN A 397 -17.69 7.76 11.72
N SER A 398 -16.77 7.71 12.69
CA SER A 398 -16.92 6.98 13.95
C SER A 398 -16.04 7.58 15.05
N GLU A 399 -16.41 7.41 16.32
CA GLU A 399 -15.48 7.67 17.44
C GLU A 399 -14.40 6.59 17.49
N ASP A 400 -14.72 5.41 16.97
CA ASP A 400 -13.77 4.35 16.68
C ASP A 400 -13.01 4.67 15.37
N CYS A 401 -11.96 5.49 15.46
CA CYS A 401 -11.27 6.05 14.30
C CYS A 401 -9.72 6.03 14.36
N LEU A 402 -9.12 5.45 15.40
CA LEU A 402 -7.66 5.41 15.60
C LEU A 402 -7.00 4.33 14.72
N PHE A 403 -6.96 4.63 13.42
CA PHE A 403 -6.38 3.79 12.38
C PHE A 403 -5.21 4.48 11.68
N LEU A 404 -4.33 3.68 11.08
CA LEU A 404 -3.27 4.13 10.20
C LEU A 404 -3.25 3.32 8.90
N ASN A 405 -2.70 3.94 7.86
CA ASN A 405 -2.48 3.35 6.55
C ASN A 405 -0.97 3.14 6.34
N ILE A 406 -0.56 2.08 5.64
CA ILE A 406 0.84 1.83 5.28
C ILE A 406 0.94 1.47 3.79
N TYR A 407 1.79 2.19 3.06
CA TYR A 407 2.15 1.91 1.67
C TYR A 407 3.60 1.43 1.63
N VAL A 408 3.80 0.20 1.16
CA VAL A 408 5.12 -0.42 1.01
C VAL A 408 5.37 -0.65 -0.48
N PRO A 409 6.34 0.03 -1.10
CA PRO A 409 6.60 -0.15 -2.52
C PRO A 409 7.24 -1.52 -2.79
N ASP A 410 7.00 -2.09 -3.98
CA ASP A 410 7.76 -3.27 -4.43
C ASP A 410 9.24 -2.90 -4.56
N HIS A 411 10.12 -3.88 -4.31
CA HIS A 411 11.58 -3.69 -4.34
C HIS A 411 12.11 -2.62 -3.37
N TYR A 412 11.36 -2.34 -2.29
CA TYR A 412 11.76 -1.39 -1.25
C TYR A 412 13.14 -1.71 -0.65
N SER A 413 14.04 -0.72 -0.62
CA SER A 413 15.43 -0.94 -0.17
C SER A 413 16.00 0.14 0.75
N SER A 414 15.44 1.36 0.74
CA SER A 414 16.07 2.50 1.42
C SER A 414 16.05 2.44 2.96
N GLY A 415 15.09 1.69 3.52
CA GLY A 415 14.78 1.68 4.95
C GLY A 415 14.12 2.98 5.46
N ALA A 416 13.93 4.01 4.62
CA ALA A 416 13.31 5.27 5.05
C ALA A 416 11.78 5.18 5.18
N VAL A 417 11.25 5.78 6.24
CA VAL A 417 9.83 5.79 6.58
C VAL A 417 9.35 7.23 6.72
N MET A 418 8.25 7.58 6.06
CA MET A 418 7.61 8.89 6.14
C MET A 418 6.23 8.76 6.79
N VAL A 419 6.02 9.42 7.94
CA VAL A 419 4.80 9.34 8.73
C VAL A 419 4.03 10.66 8.61
N PHE A 420 2.94 10.63 7.84
CA PHE A 420 2.08 11.78 7.56
C PHE A 420 1.03 12.01 8.65
N ILE A 421 0.92 13.26 9.08
CA ILE A 421 -0.14 13.78 9.96
C ILE A 421 -0.95 14.81 9.18
N HIS A 422 -2.23 14.54 8.98
CA HIS A 422 -3.09 15.40 8.16
C HIS A 422 -3.43 16.73 8.84
N GLY A 423 -3.68 17.75 8.02
CA GLY A 423 -4.18 19.07 8.43
C GLY A 423 -5.69 19.11 8.67
N GLY A 424 -6.27 20.32 8.59
CA GLY A 424 -7.71 20.56 8.79
C GLY A 424 -8.08 21.34 10.06
N SER A 425 -7.23 22.29 10.47
CA SER A 425 -7.46 23.20 11.61
C SER A 425 -7.78 22.50 12.94
N PHE A 426 -7.32 21.26 13.11
CA PHE A 426 -7.68 20.37 14.22
C PHE A 426 -9.20 20.07 14.33
N GLN A 427 -10.02 20.45 13.36
CA GLN A 427 -11.49 20.24 13.36
C GLN A 427 -11.95 19.18 12.35
N ALA A 428 -11.21 19.03 11.25
CA ALA A 428 -11.52 18.14 10.14
C ALA A 428 -10.25 17.47 9.60
N GLY A 429 -10.40 16.54 8.66
CA GLY A 429 -9.33 15.82 8.00
C GLY A 429 -9.41 14.30 8.19
N THR A 430 -8.76 13.56 7.29
CA THR A 430 -8.72 12.09 7.31
C THR A 430 -7.57 11.56 6.44
N ILE A 431 -7.05 10.39 6.79
CA ILE A 431 -6.02 9.69 5.99
C ILE A 431 -6.56 9.07 4.69
N PHE A 432 -7.87 8.88 4.56
CA PHE A 432 -8.46 8.14 3.43
C PHE A 432 -8.57 8.95 2.13
N ILE A 433 -8.23 10.25 2.16
CA ILE A 433 -8.14 11.12 0.97
C ILE A 433 -6.71 11.34 0.47
N MET A 434 -5.70 10.82 1.17
CA MET A 434 -4.29 11.05 0.85
C MET A 434 -3.66 9.74 0.35
N ASP A 435 -3.56 9.58 -0.97
CA ASP A 435 -3.01 8.36 -1.58
C ASP A 435 -1.48 8.38 -1.61
N GLY A 436 -0.86 7.63 -0.71
CA GLY A 436 0.59 7.54 -0.57
C GLY A 436 1.31 6.68 -1.62
N ARG A 437 0.60 6.04 -2.56
CA ARG A 437 1.23 5.02 -3.44
C ARG A 437 2.33 5.59 -4.33
N GLN A 438 2.14 6.81 -4.85
CA GLN A 438 3.10 7.41 -5.77
C GLN A 438 4.35 7.85 -5.01
N LEU A 439 4.17 8.52 -3.86
CA LEU A 439 5.25 8.90 -2.97
C LEU A 439 6.06 7.68 -2.52
N ALA A 440 5.38 6.58 -2.18
CA ALA A 440 6.04 5.33 -1.78
C ALA A 440 6.87 4.74 -2.92
N ALA A 441 6.24 4.52 -4.09
CA ALA A 441 6.86 3.84 -5.22
C ALA A 441 8.00 4.66 -5.85
N GLU A 442 7.79 5.94 -6.11
CA GLU A 442 8.81 6.79 -6.75
C GLU A 442 9.89 7.24 -5.77
N GLY A 443 9.53 7.44 -4.50
CA GLY A 443 10.47 7.85 -3.46
C GLY A 443 11.36 6.72 -2.94
N ASP A 444 11.00 5.45 -3.19
CA ASP A 444 11.53 4.27 -2.49
C ASP A 444 11.47 4.47 -0.97
N VAL A 445 10.28 4.78 -0.45
CA VAL A 445 10.00 5.04 0.98
C VAL A 445 8.74 4.30 1.43
N ILE A 446 8.68 3.88 2.70
CA ILE A 446 7.40 3.48 3.29
C ILE A 446 6.65 4.73 3.69
N VAL A 447 5.41 4.88 3.21
CA VAL A 447 4.52 5.98 3.61
C VAL A 447 3.50 5.46 4.61
N VAL A 448 3.44 6.09 5.77
CA VAL A 448 2.43 5.85 6.81
C VAL A 448 1.58 7.09 6.97
N SER A 449 0.27 6.97 7.16
CA SER A 449 -0.58 8.09 7.53
C SER A 449 -1.47 7.76 8.73
N ILE A 450 -1.61 8.70 9.67
CA ILE A 450 -2.27 8.49 10.97
C ILE A 450 -3.54 9.34 11.10
N ASN A 451 -4.68 8.71 11.40
CA ASN A 451 -5.88 9.42 11.87
C ASN A 451 -5.74 9.77 13.35
N TYR A 452 -6.31 10.90 13.77
CA TYR A 452 -6.34 11.34 15.18
C TYR A 452 -7.65 12.07 15.50
N ARG A 453 -8.06 12.11 16.78
CA ARG A 453 -9.32 12.78 17.18
C ARG A 453 -9.25 14.29 16.99
N LEU A 454 -10.39 14.86 16.59
CA LEU A 454 -10.54 16.25 16.16
C LEU A 454 -11.51 17.02 17.07
N GLY A 455 -11.50 18.35 16.96
CA GLY A 455 -12.38 19.29 17.65
C GLY A 455 -12.43 19.07 19.16
N ALA A 456 -13.64 19.17 19.73
CA ALA A 456 -13.84 18.94 21.16
C ALA A 456 -13.43 17.52 21.60
N LEU A 457 -13.58 16.51 20.73
CA LEU A 457 -13.23 15.13 21.05
C LEU A 457 -11.71 14.93 21.22
N GLY A 458 -10.91 15.72 20.49
CA GLY A 458 -9.44 15.68 20.50
C GLY A 458 -8.77 16.69 21.42
N PHE A 459 -9.36 17.87 21.64
CA PHE A 459 -8.63 19.02 22.19
C PHE A 459 -9.31 19.71 23.38
N LEU A 460 -10.45 19.21 23.85
CA LEU A 460 -11.12 19.77 25.03
C LEU A 460 -10.34 19.47 26.32
N TYR A 461 -10.06 20.52 27.10
CA TYR A 461 -9.54 20.42 28.46
C TYR A 461 -10.66 20.61 29.48
N GLY A 462 -10.84 19.62 30.35
CA GLY A 462 -11.86 19.62 31.40
C GLY A 462 -11.30 19.89 32.80
N GLY A 463 -10.14 20.53 32.94
CA GLY A 463 -9.53 20.70 34.27
C GLY A 463 -8.96 19.41 34.86
N LYS A 464 -8.20 19.56 35.95
CA LYS A 464 -7.34 18.52 36.53
C LYS A 464 -8.06 17.21 36.91
N ASP A 465 -9.29 17.28 37.41
CA ASP A 465 -9.98 16.14 38.04
C ASP A 465 -11.07 15.49 37.17
N SER A 466 -11.14 15.81 35.87
CA SER A 466 -12.20 15.35 34.96
C SER A 466 -11.84 14.17 34.06
N ASN A 467 -10.57 13.75 34.07
CA ASN A 467 -10.03 12.82 33.08
C ASN A 467 -10.26 13.30 31.62
N ALA A 468 -10.15 14.60 31.39
CA ALA A 468 -10.11 15.24 30.08
C ALA A 468 -8.91 16.21 30.03
N PRO A 469 -7.69 15.69 29.79
CA PRO A 469 -6.46 16.45 29.99
C PRO A 469 -6.15 17.50 28.91
N GLY A 470 -6.99 17.61 27.86
CA GLY A 470 -6.62 18.35 26.66
C GLY A 470 -5.63 17.56 25.81
N ASN A 471 -5.38 18.03 24.58
CA ASN A 471 -4.38 17.45 23.65
C ASN A 471 -4.49 15.94 23.39
N VAL A 472 -5.65 15.30 23.61
CA VAL A 472 -5.76 13.85 23.39
C VAL A 472 -5.64 13.47 21.91
N GLY A 473 -5.93 14.39 20.98
CA GLY A 473 -5.59 14.25 19.56
C GLY A 473 -4.08 14.22 19.28
N LEU A 474 -3.26 15.01 19.99
CA LEU A 474 -1.80 14.91 19.90
C LEU A 474 -1.29 13.61 20.53
N GLN A 475 -1.93 13.15 21.61
CA GLN A 475 -1.63 11.87 22.24
C GLN A 475 -1.98 10.68 21.33
N ASP A 476 -3.03 10.79 20.50
CA ASP A 476 -3.37 9.82 19.46
C ASP A 476 -2.23 9.72 18.43
N GLN A 477 -1.75 10.87 17.94
CA GLN A 477 -0.62 10.91 17.02
C GLN A 477 0.65 10.31 17.64
N LEU A 478 0.95 10.61 18.90
CA LEU A 478 2.08 10.01 19.62
C LEU A 478 1.94 8.48 19.72
N LEU A 479 0.74 7.97 20.01
CA LEU A 479 0.50 6.53 20.03
C LEU A 479 0.69 5.92 18.64
N GLY A 480 0.24 6.58 17.58
CA GLY A 480 0.47 6.15 16.20
C GLY A 480 1.96 6.13 15.83
N ILE A 481 2.72 7.17 16.18
CA ILE A 481 4.18 7.23 15.96
C ILE A 481 4.88 6.11 16.73
N LYS A 482 4.49 5.84 17.98
CA LYS A 482 5.01 4.71 18.76
C LYS A 482 4.68 3.37 18.12
N TRP A 483 3.47 3.21 17.59
CA TRP A 483 3.09 1.99 16.87
C TRP A 483 3.99 1.79 15.65
N VAL A 484 4.26 2.85 14.88
CA VAL A 484 5.20 2.79 13.74
C VAL A 484 6.60 2.38 14.23
N TYR A 485 7.12 3.06 15.26
CA TYR A 485 8.43 2.73 15.82
C TYR A 485 8.55 1.26 16.25
N ASP A 486 7.51 0.71 16.88
CA ASP A 486 7.49 -0.67 17.37
C ASP A 486 7.32 -1.73 16.26
N ASN A 487 6.72 -1.38 15.12
CA ASN A 487 6.24 -2.37 14.13
C ASN A 487 6.79 -2.21 12.71
N ILE A 488 7.33 -1.05 12.33
CA ILE A 488 7.66 -0.76 10.92
C ILE A 488 8.78 -1.65 10.37
N GLY A 489 9.63 -2.21 11.24
CA GLY A 489 10.64 -3.19 10.87
C GLY A 489 10.07 -4.42 10.17
N SER A 490 8.87 -4.87 10.56
CA SER A 490 8.18 -5.98 9.90
C SER A 490 7.75 -5.67 8.46
N PHE A 491 7.66 -4.39 8.11
CA PHE A 491 7.36 -3.91 6.77
C PHE A 491 8.62 -3.54 5.97
N GLY A 492 9.81 -3.72 6.56
CA GLY A 492 11.11 -3.40 5.98
C GLY A 492 11.69 -2.05 6.41
N GLY A 493 10.96 -1.24 7.17
CA GLY A 493 11.39 0.11 7.57
C GLY A 493 12.48 0.11 8.64
N ASP A 494 13.36 1.11 8.59
CA ASP A 494 14.42 1.35 9.58
C ASP A 494 13.95 2.39 10.61
N THR A 495 13.92 2.00 11.89
CA THR A 495 13.53 2.88 13.01
C THR A 495 14.50 4.05 13.23
N LYS A 496 15.66 4.03 12.58
CA LYS A 496 16.64 5.14 12.55
C LYS A 496 16.47 6.07 11.35
N LYS A 497 15.47 5.85 10.50
CA LYS A 497 15.15 6.70 9.34
C LYS A 497 13.68 7.06 9.28
N ILE A 498 13.07 7.33 10.44
CA ILE A 498 11.68 7.80 10.53
C ILE A 498 11.66 9.32 10.38
N THR A 499 10.88 9.78 9.41
CA THR A 499 10.59 11.20 9.16
C THR A 499 9.12 11.45 9.44
N ILE A 500 8.79 12.32 10.39
CA ILE A 500 7.41 12.77 10.58
C ILE A 500 7.15 13.99 9.70
N PHE A 501 6.00 14.06 9.05
CA PHE A 501 5.62 15.22 8.24
C PHE A 501 4.14 15.52 8.28
N GLY A 502 3.78 16.76 8.02
CA GLY A 502 2.39 17.18 8.01
C GLY A 502 2.23 18.56 7.41
N GLU A 503 0.99 18.88 7.09
CA GLU A 503 0.59 20.15 6.48
C GLU A 503 -0.44 20.87 7.35
N SER A 504 -0.42 22.20 7.41
CA SER A 504 -1.37 23.00 8.18
C SER A 504 -1.36 22.64 9.68
N ALA A 505 -2.51 22.30 10.27
CA ALA A 505 -2.63 21.74 11.62
C ALA A 505 -1.80 20.47 11.83
N GLY A 506 -1.55 19.69 10.76
CA GLY A 506 -0.60 18.58 10.76
C GLY A 506 0.82 19.08 10.97
N SER A 507 1.25 20.14 10.27
CA SER A 507 2.55 20.78 10.49
C SER A 507 2.68 21.41 11.89
N MET A 508 1.60 22.03 12.41
CA MET A 508 1.55 22.49 13.80
C MET A 508 1.70 21.32 14.79
N SER A 509 1.13 20.16 14.46
CA SER A 509 1.32 18.93 15.23
C SER A 509 2.78 18.46 15.18
N ILE A 510 3.44 18.50 14.03
CA ILE A 510 4.87 18.22 13.91
C ILE A 510 5.67 19.13 14.84
N GLY A 511 5.40 20.44 14.85
CA GLY A 511 6.04 21.37 15.79
C GLY A 511 5.76 21.04 17.27
N ALA A 512 4.56 20.58 17.60
CA ALA A 512 4.23 20.10 18.95
C ALA A 512 5.02 18.83 19.31
N HIS A 513 5.17 17.88 18.37
CA HIS A 513 6.02 16.69 18.56
C HIS A 513 7.50 17.06 18.71
N ILE A 514 7.99 18.10 18.02
CA ILE A 514 9.36 18.59 18.18
C ILE A 514 9.60 19.08 19.60
N ILE A 515 8.68 19.83 20.21
CA ILE A 515 8.87 20.32 21.58
C ILE A 515 8.51 19.29 22.66
N SER A 516 7.80 18.22 22.30
CA SER A 516 7.31 17.26 23.29
C SER A 516 8.45 16.39 23.82
N PRO A 517 8.60 16.24 25.15
CA PRO A 517 9.52 15.28 25.72
C PRO A 517 9.09 13.82 25.48
N LEU A 518 7.80 13.58 25.17
CA LEU A 518 7.23 12.24 25.04
C LEU A 518 7.58 11.53 23.74
N THR A 519 8.04 12.30 22.75
CA THR A 519 8.34 11.85 21.38
C THR A 519 9.84 11.71 21.13
N LYS A 520 10.67 12.10 22.12
CA LYS A 520 12.12 12.11 22.00
C LYS A 520 12.66 10.74 21.61
N GLY A 521 13.39 10.69 20.49
CA GLY A 521 14.04 9.48 19.97
C GLY A 521 13.16 8.57 19.11
N LEU A 522 11.90 8.94 18.83
CA LEU A 522 11.00 8.14 18.00
C LEU A 522 11.14 8.42 16.49
N TYR A 523 11.81 9.51 16.11
CA TYR A 523 12.05 9.91 14.73
C TYR A 523 13.35 10.71 14.62
N GLN A 524 13.90 10.81 13.41
CA GLN A 524 15.17 11.47 13.14
C GLN A 524 15.01 12.76 12.34
N ARG A 525 13.88 12.92 11.64
CA ARG A 525 13.63 14.07 10.76
C ARG A 525 12.20 14.55 10.85
N ALA A 526 12.00 15.82 10.54
CA ALA A 526 10.70 16.46 10.50
C ALA A 526 10.53 17.28 9.22
N ILE A 527 9.34 17.24 8.62
CA ILE A 527 8.96 18.15 7.53
C ILE A 527 7.69 18.92 7.92
N MET A 528 7.76 20.24 7.87
CA MET A 528 6.71 21.16 8.29
C MET A 528 6.20 21.97 7.10
N GLN A 529 5.00 21.64 6.62
CA GLN A 529 4.40 22.26 5.44
C GLN A 529 3.32 23.26 5.88
N SER A 530 3.53 24.54 5.63
CA SER A 530 2.51 25.58 5.81
C SER A 530 1.87 25.56 7.21
N GLY A 531 2.67 25.61 8.27
CA GLY A 531 2.12 25.67 9.62
C GLY A 531 3.18 25.55 10.70
N SER A 532 3.00 26.31 11.77
CA SER A 532 3.89 26.29 12.92
C SER A 532 3.12 26.60 14.20
N PRO A 533 3.51 26.01 15.33
CA PRO A 533 2.78 26.18 16.57
C PRO A 533 3.24 27.41 17.39
N THR A 534 4.03 28.31 16.81
CA THR A 534 4.60 29.49 17.48
C THR A 534 3.74 30.75 17.43
N ASN A 535 2.56 30.72 16.79
CA ASN A 535 1.64 31.85 16.87
C ASN A 535 0.94 31.85 18.25
N ASP A 536 1.39 32.74 19.14
CA ASP A 536 0.92 32.87 20.52
C ASP A 536 -0.58 33.24 20.65
N TYR A 537 -1.23 33.68 19.58
CA TYR A 537 -2.65 34.01 19.58
C TYR A 537 -3.55 32.80 19.29
N LEU A 538 -2.98 31.69 18.81
CA LEU A 538 -3.72 30.47 18.48
C LEU A 538 -3.71 29.43 19.60
N ILE A 539 -2.67 29.42 20.44
CA ILE A 539 -2.45 28.42 21.50
C ILE A 539 -2.42 29.12 22.86
N VAL A 540 -3.27 28.65 23.77
CA VAL A 540 -3.40 29.20 25.13
C VAL A 540 -2.92 28.21 26.19
N HIS A 541 -2.69 28.69 27.41
CA HIS A 541 -2.44 27.81 28.55
C HIS A 541 -3.70 26.98 28.81
N LYS A 542 -3.57 25.70 29.16
CA LYS A 542 -4.72 24.81 29.39
C LYS A 542 -5.77 25.41 30.34
N GLU A 543 -5.36 26.09 31.41
CA GLU A 543 -6.30 26.69 32.36
C GLU A 543 -7.14 27.84 31.74
N GLN A 544 -6.60 28.54 30.73
CA GLN A 544 -7.34 29.58 30.00
C GLN A 544 -8.41 29.00 29.06
N SER A 545 -8.38 27.70 28.79
CA SER A 545 -9.41 27.01 27.99
C SER A 545 -10.64 26.58 28.81
N ILE A 546 -10.57 26.60 30.15
CA ILE A 546 -11.68 26.21 31.03
C ILE A 546 -12.98 26.98 30.74
N PRO A 547 -13.00 28.32 30.60
CA PRO A 547 -14.22 29.05 30.29
C PRO A 547 -14.86 28.59 28.97
N LYS A 548 -14.05 28.24 27.97
CA LYS A 548 -14.52 27.73 26.69
C LYS A 548 -15.20 26.36 26.84
N THR A 549 -14.61 25.47 27.63
CA THR A 549 -15.22 24.18 27.98
C THR A 549 -16.55 24.35 28.70
N LYS A 550 -16.67 25.30 29.64
CA LYS A 550 -17.94 25.61 30.32
C LYS A 550 -19.00 26.07 29.33
N THR A 551 -18.69 27.08 28.50
CA THR A 551 -19.61 27.59 27.47
C THR A 551 -20.04 26.48 26.50
N PHE A 552 -19.13 25.58 26.12
CA PHE A 552 -19.45 24.43 25.29
C PHE A 552 -20.40 23.45 25.99
N ALA A 553 -20.14 23.13 27.26
CA ALA A 553 -21.02 22.30 28.08
C ALA A 553 -22.42 22.91 28.22
N ASP A 554 -22.50 24.22 28.43
CA ASP A 554 -23.77 24.95 28.54
C ASP A 554 -24.59 24.85 27.25
N LYS A 555 -23.96 25.04 26.08
CA LYS A 555 -24.60 24.95 24.76
C LYS A 555 -25.25 23.59 24.49
N VAL A 556 -24.72 22.50 25.05
CA VAL A 556 -25.25 21.14 24.87
C VAL A 556 -26.08 20.64 26.06
N GLY A 557 -26.43 21.55 26.99
CA GLY A 557 -27.25 21.25 28.16
C GLY A 557 -26.54 20.35 29.17
N CYS A 558 -25.28 20.66 29.48
CA CYS A 558 -24.48 20.06 30.55
C CYS A 558 -24.12 21.05 31.68
N SER A 559 -24.77 22.22 31.69
CA SER A 559 -24.56 23.34 32.63
C SER A 559 -25.00 23.07 34.07
N ASN A 560 -25.91 22.11 34.31
CA ASN A 560 -26.60 21.92 35.59
C ASN A 560 -25.75 21.25 36.70
N ASN A 561 -24.45 21.09 36.47
CA ASN A 561 -23.55 20.25 37.24
C ASN A 561 -22.45 21.16 37.81
N GLU A 562 -22.53 21.58 39.08
CA GLU A 562 -21.74 22.67 39.69
C GLU A 562 -20.21 22.53 39.54
N THR A 563 -19.69 21.34 39.24
CA THR A 563 -18.25 21.07 39.04
C THR A 563 -17.90 20.73 37.59
N MET A 564 -16.66 21.06 37.20
CA MET A 564 -16.14 20.73 35.88
C MET A 564 -16.14 19.22 35.60
N LYS A 565 -15.82 18.39 36.60
CA LYS A 565 -15.88 16.92 36.47
C LYS A 565 -17.26 16.44 36.04
N SER A 566 -18.31 16.92 36.71
CA SER A 566 -19.69 16.57 36.39
C SER A 566 -20.16 17.12 35.03
N MET A 567 -19.59 18.24 34.56
CA MET A 567 -19.83 18.72 33.19
C MET A 567 -19.22 17.76 32.15
N ILE A 568 -17.97 17.32 32.34
CA ILE A 568 -17.32 16.36 31.44
C ILE A 568 -18.03 15.01 31.44
N GLU A 569 -18.47 14.52 32.60
CA GLU A 569 -19.27 13.29 32.70
C GLU A 569 -20.57 13.41 31.89
N CYS A 570 -21.27 14.56 31.96
CA CYS A 570 -22.42 14.82 31.11
C CYS A 570 -22.07 14.87 29.62
N LEU A 571 -20.96 15.51 29.23
CA LEU A 571 -20.52 15.55 27.84
C LEU A 571 -20.24 14.15 27.27
N ARG A 572 -19.75 13.21 28.09
CA ARG A 572 -19.55 11.81 27.68
C ARG A 572 -20.85 11.09 27.34
N THR A 573 -22.00 11.53 27.85
CA THR A 573 -23.30 10.90 27.56
C THR A 573 -24.02 11.52 26.36
N LYS A 574 -23.54 12.65 25.82
CA LYS A 574 -24.22 13.32 24.71
C LYS A 574 -24.01 12.57 23.39
N PRO A 575 -24.97 12.64 22.45
CA PRO A 575 -24.76 12.18 21.09
C PRO A 575 -23.56 12.89 20.46
N VAL A 576 -22.69 12.15 19.80
CA VAL A 576 -21.46 12.71 19.21
C VAL A 576 -21.75 13.76 18.14
N ASP A 577 -22.80 13.57 17.34
CA ASP A 577 -23.23 14.56 16.33
C ASP A 577 -23.60 15.90 16.97
N LEU A 578 -24.20 15.89 18.16
CA LEU A 578 -24.50 17.13 18.89
C LEU A 578 -23.22 17.83 19.31
N LEU A 579 -22.24 17.10 19.83
CA LEU A 579 -20.96 17.66 20.27
C LEU A 579 -20.17 18.26 19.11
N VAL A 580 -20.08 17.54 18.00
CA VAL A 580 -19.30 17.93 16.82
C VAL A 580 -19.94 19.13 16.12
N ASN A 581 -21.27 19.15 15.98
CA ASN A 581 -21.98 20.26 15.34
C ASN A 581 -22.16 21.48 16.24
N THR A 582 -21.80 21.38 17.53
CA THR A 582 -21.81 22.53 18.43
C THR A 582 -20.54 23.33 18.23
N GLU A 583 -20.69 24.52 17.62
CA GLU A 583 -19.57 25.40 17.31
C GLU A 583 -18.67 25.68 18.52
N SER A 584 -17.45 25.14 18.42
CA SER A 584 -16.36 25.40 19.35
C SER A 584 -15.02 25.03 18.70
N ASN A 585 -14.20 26.04 18.41
CA ASN A 585 -12.87 25.84 17.83
C ASN A 585 -11.90 25.34 18.90
N PHE A 586 -11.88 24.07 19.29
CA PHE A 586 -10.88 23.55 20.25
C PHE A 586 -9.55 23.27 19.55
N TRP A 587 -8.46 23.83 20.11
CA TRP A 587 -7.10 23.78 19.58
C TRP A 587 -6.16 23.21 20.65
N PRO A 588 -4.93 22.80 20.28
CA PRO A 588 -3.92 22.42 21.27
C PRO A 588 -3.72 23.47 22.36
N VAL A 589 -3.37 23.02 23.56
CA VAL A 589 -3.08 23.86 24.73
C VAL A 589 -1.71 23.53 25.31
N TYR A 590 -1.03 24.49 25.93
CA TYR A 590 0.24 24.21 26.65
C TYR A 590 0.04 24.14 28.17
N GLY A 591 1.06 23.64 28.88
CA GLY A 591 1.07 23.44 30.32
C GLY A 591 0.69 22.02 30.75
N ASP A 592 0.68 21.05 29.83
CA ASP A 592 0.47 19.63 30.12
C ASP A 592 1.76 18.80 29.92
N GLU A 593 1.68 17.48 30.03
CA GLU A 593 2.85 16.61 29.85
C GLU A 593 3.33 16.53 28.38
N PHE A 594 2.45 16.82 27.42
CA PHE A 594 2.76 16.72 26.00
C PHE A 594 3.43 17.99 25.51
N MET A 595 2.86 19.14 25.84
CA MET A 595 3.38 20.49 25.61
C MET A 595 3.57 21.20 26.96
N PRO A 596 4.69 20.97 27.66
CA PRO A 596 4.91 21.52 29.02
C PRO A 596 4.98 23.05 29.07
N VAL A 597 5.51 23.67 28.03
CA VAL A 597 5.66 25.11 27.88
C VAL A 597 5.22 25.53 26.48
N ARG A 598 5.09 26.83 26.23
CA ARG A 598 4.85 27.34 24.87
C ARG A 598 6.00 26.95 23.95
N HIS A 599 5.72 26.82 22.66
CA HIS A 599 6.71 26.44 21.66
C HIS A 599 7.90 27.41 21.63
N ILE A 600 7.65 28.71 21.68
CA ILE A 600 8.73 29.70 21.69
C ILE A 600 9.57 29.61 22.97
N ASP A 601 8.94 29.38 24.12
CA ASP A 601 9.65 29.19 25.39
C ASP A 601 10.48 27.90 25.37
N ALA A 602 9.97 26.83 24.74
CA ALA A 602 10.71 25.58 24.54
C ALA A 602 11.97 25.80 23.70
N ILE A 603 11.87 26.52 22.58
CA ILE A 603 12.99 26.82 21.70
C ILE A 603 14.03 27.71 22.42
N LYS A 604 13.61 28.85 22.98
CA LYS A 604 14.47 29.81 23.69
C LYS A 604 15.16 29.18 24.92
N SER A 605 14.55 28.17 25.54
CA SER A 605 15.11 27.47 26.71
C SER A 605 15.81 26.14 26.37
N TYR A 606 16.00 25.82 25.09
CA TYR A 606 16.60 24.58 24.61
C TYR A 606 15.88 23.30 25.10
N ARG A 607 14.58 23.37 25.35
CA ARG A 607 13.71 22.27 25.82
C ARG A 607 12.88 21.67 24.70
N PHE A 608 13.53 21.21 23.64
CA PHE A 608 12.90 20.55 22.50
C PHE A 608 13.82 19.47 21.90
N ASN A 609 13.28 18.62 21.03
CA ASN A 609 14.02 17.63 20.26
C ASN A 609 14.89 18.34 19.21
N ARG A 610 16.12 18.65 19.60
CA ARG A 610 17.08 19.48 18.85
C ARG A 610 18.13 18.68 18.05
N ASP A 611 18.01 17.35 18.07
CA ASP A 611 18.90 16.39 17.41
C ASP A 611 18.18 15.72 16.22
N ILE A 612 17.49 16.53 15.40
CA ILE A 612 16.74 16.09 14.22
C ILE A 612 17.02 17.01 13.03
N ASP A 613 16.94 16.49 11.82
CA ASP A 613 16.96 17.31 10.59
C ASP A 613 15.57 17.93 10.37
N LEU A 614 15.51 19.17 9.86
CA LEU A 614 14.25 19.87 9.60
C LEU A 614 14.15 20.33 8.14
N MET A 615 13.00 20.09 7.52
CA MET A 615 12.60 20.81 6.31
C MET A 615 11.30 21.56 6.59
N TYR A 616 11.18 22.82 6.18
CA TYR A 616 9.97 23.60 6.40
C TYR A 616 9.64 24.48 5.19
N GLY A 617 8.39 24.76 4.94
CA GLY A 617 8.06 25.64 3.83
C GLY A 617 6.62 26.05 3.78
N VAL A 618 6.30 26.83 2.76
CA VAL A 618 5.02 27.53 2.62
C VAL A 618 4.61 27.59 1.15
N CYS A 619 3.32 27.71 0.89
CA CYS A 619 2.78 28.09 -0.40
C CYS A 619 2.91 29.60 -0.61
N LYS A 620 2.90 30.06 -1.86
CA LYS A 620 3.09 31.48 -2.17
C LYS A 620 2.00 32.36 -1.55
N ASP A 621 0.75 31.92 -1.66
CA ASP A 621 -0.46 32.70 -1.41
C ASP A 621 -1.31 32.05 -0.28
N GLU A 622 -0.67 31.64 0.83
CA GLU A 622 -1.28 30.89 1.95
C GLU A 622 -2.67 31.38 2.37
N GLY A 623 -2.82 32.70 2.55
CA GLY A 623 -4.03 33.26 3.14
C GLY A 623 -5.19 33.46 2.17
N THR A 624 -5.00 33.37 0.85
CA THR A 624 -6.05 33.70 -0.13
C THR A 624 -7.26 32.78 -0.02
N GLY A 625 -7.03 31.50 0.28
CA GLY A 625 -8.10 30.54 0.57
C GLY A 625 -8.84 30.83 1.88
N PHE A 626 -8.18 31.43 2.87
CA PHE A 626 -8.84 31.80 4.12
C PHE A 626 -9.68 33.06 3.98
N VAL A 627 -9.31 33.98 3.08
CA VAL A 627 -10.10 35.21 2.83
C VAL A 627 -11.55 34.86 2.50
N PHE A 628 -11.80 33.88 1.62
CA PHE A 628 -13.17 33.51 1.28
C PHE A 628 -13.91 32.79 2.43
N LEU A 629 -13.20 32.04 3.29
CA LEU A 629 -13.83 31.38 4.45
C LEU A 629 -14.35 32.41 5.45
N PHE A 630 -13.61 33.51 5.63
CA PHE A 630 -14.03 34.59 6.51
C PHE A 630 -14.97 35.60 5.82
N PHE A 631 -14.89 35.71 4.49
CA PHE A 631 -15.63 36.69 3.67
C PHE A 631 -16.06 36.06 2.34
N PRO A 632 -17.13 35.26 2.34
CA PRO A 632 -17.57 34.47 1.18
C PRO A 632 -17.92 35.33 -0.05
N GLU A 633 -18.26 36.60 0.15
CA GLU A 633 -18.61 37.55 -0.90
C GLU A 633 -17.46 37.75 -1.90
N THR A 634 -16.20 37.54 -1.49
CA THR A 634 -15.03 37.69 -2.38
C THR A 634 -14.99 36.67 -3.51
N LEU A 635 -15.76 35.57 -3.42
CA LEU A 635 -15.92 34.58 -4.49
C LEU A 635 -16.80 35.08 -5.64
N ASN A 636 -17.66 36.07 -5.39
CA ASN A 636 -18.46 36.67 -6.45
C ASN A 636 -17.54 37.52 -7.35
N PRO A 637 -17.43 37.24 -8.66
CA PRO A 637 -16.61 38.02 -9.58
C PRO A 637 -17.02 39.49 -9.67
N ALA A 638 -18.28 39.82 -9.37
CA ALA A 638 -18.82 41.18 -9.34
C ALA A 638 -18.59 41.90 -8.00
N PHE A 639 -17.98 41.25 -7.00
CA PHE A 639 -17.69 41.87 -5.71
C PHE A 639 -16.52 42.85 -5.84
N GLU A 640 -16.80 44.11 -5.54
CA GLU A 640 -15.83 45.19 -5.43
C GLU A 640 -15.58 45.52 -3.95
N ILE A 641 -14.32 45.73 -3.61
CA ILE A 641 -13.85 46.15 -2.30
C ILE A 641 -13.08 47.46 -2.42
N THR A 642 -13.45 48.43 -1.60
CA THR A 642 -12.69 49.68 -1.47
C THR A 642 -11.52 49.49 -0.51
N LYS A 643 -10.52 50.37 -0.62
CA LYS A 643 -9.38 50.41 0.32
C LYS A 643 -9.81 50.49 1.79
N GLU A 644 -10.83 51.30 2.08
CA GLU A 644 -11.38 51.47 3.44
C GLU A 644 -12.10 50.20 3.94
N GLU A 645 -12.82 49.50 3.06
CA GLU A 645 -13.44 48.22 3.41
C GLU A 645 -12.39 47.15 3.67
N ALA A 646 -11.32 47.08 2.87
CA ALA A 646 -10.20 46.17 3.10
C ALA A 646 -9.48 46.45 4.43
N LYS A 647 -9.33 47.72 4.84
CA LYS A 647 -8.79 48.05 6.17
C LYS A 647 -9.71 47.63 7.30
N LYS A 648 -11.01 47.93 7.20
CA LYS A 648 -12.00 47.53 8.22
C LYS A 648 -12.07 46.02 8.38
N PHE A 649 -11.97 45.29 7.26
CA PHE A 649 -11.83 43.85 7.25
C PHE A 649 -10.62 43.42 8.07
N ALA A 650 -9.44 43.96 7.77
CA ALA A 650 -8.19 43.53 8.42
C ALA A 650 -8.27 43.73 9.93
N VAL A 651 -8.73 44.89 10.38
CA VAL A 651 -8.94 45.18 11.80
C VAL A 651 -9.94 44.20 12.45
N ARG A 652 -11.07 43.93 11.79
CA ARG A 652 -12.08 42.99 12.29
C ARG A 652 -11.53 41.56 12.42
N PHE A 653 -10.79 41.10 11.41
CA PHE A 653 -10.13 39.80 11.42
C PHE A 653 -9.22 39.66 12.63
N PHE A 654 -8.29 40.59 12.84
CA PHE A 654 -7.35 40.54 13.96
C PHE A 654 -8.03 40.68 15.33
N THR A 655 -9.09 41.48 15.42
CA THR A 655 -9.88 41.60 16.66
C THR A 655 -10.48 40.26 17.08
N SER A 656 -10.84 39.40 16.12
CA SER A 656 -11.38 38.06 16.42
C SER A 656 -10.36 37.11 17.09
N PHE A 657 -9.06 37.40 16.95
CA PHE A 657 -7.96 36.69 17.61
C PHE A 657 -7.43 37.41 18.85
N ASN A 658 -8.10 38.47 19.31
CA ASN A 658 -7.60 39.38 20.35
C ASN A 658 -6.22 40.00 20.00
N PHE A 659 -5.94 40.20 18.72
CA PHE A 659 -4.71 40.83 18.24
C PHE A 659 -4.91 42.35 18.10
N HIS A 660 -4.21 43.13 18.92
CA HIS A 660 -4.47 44.56 19.07
C HIS A 660 -3.77 45.45 18.02
N ASN A 661 -2.79 44.94 17.27
CA ASN A 661 -2.07 45.70 16.23
C ASN A 661 -2.78 45.67 14.86
N GLY A 662 -4.07 45.33 14.80
CA GLY A 662 -4.78 45.11 13.54
C GLY A 662 -4.76 46.31 12.58
N GLN A 663 -4.81 47.54 13.10
CA GLN A 663 -4.73 48.76 12.27
C GLN A 663 -3.34 48.94 11.65
N GLU A 664 -2.28 48.73 12.43
CA GLU A 664 -0.89 48.81 11.95
C GLU A 664 -0.62 47.80 10.83
N VAL A 665 -1.17 46.58 10.97
CA VAL A 665 -1.09 45.55 9.92
C VAL A 665 -1.87 45.96 8.68
N ALA A 666 -3.09 46.48 8.86
CA ALA A 666 -3.88 46.98 7.75
C ALA A 666 -3.12 48.05 6.96
N ASP A 667 -2.47 49.00 7.64
CA ASP A 667 -1.68 50.05 7.00
C ASP A 667 -0.45 49.44 6.28
N PHE A 668 0.25 48.49 6.90
CA PHE A 668 1.43 47.85 6.29
C PHE A 668 1.13 47.13 4.96
N TYR A 669 -0.01 46.45 4.84
CA TYR A 669 -0.38 45.68 3.64
C TYR A 669 -1.23 46.47 2.64
N ILE A 670 -2.19 47.26 3.14
CA ILE A 670 -3.21 47.91 2.31
C ILE A 670 -2.79 49.32 1.89
N ASP A 671 -2.01 50.07 2.70
CA ASP A 671 -1.60 51.43 2.31
C ASP A 671 -0.51 51.49 1.24
N LYS A 672 0.24 50.40 1.08
CA LYS A 672 1.22 50.27 0.00
C LYS A 672 0.57 50.10 -1.37
N LEU A 673 -0.72 49.79 -1.44
CA LEU A 673 -1.44 49.67 -2.70
C LEU A 673 -1.69 51.06 -3.32
N ASN A 674 -1.42 51.17 -4.61
CA ASN A 674 -1.63 52.40 -5.38
C ASN A 674 -3.11 52.79 -5.44
N SER A 675 -3.41 54.07 -5.71
CA SER A 675 -4.79 54.56 -5.88
C SER A 675 -5.58 53.84 -6.98
N ASN A 676 -4.88 53.20 -7.93
CA ASN A 676 -5.45 52.50 -9.08
C ASN A 676 -5.37 50.97 -8.91
N ALA A 677 -5.16 50.47 -7.69
CA ALA A 677 -5.11 49.04 -7.41
C ALA A 677 -6.41 48.35 -7.84
N THR A 678 -6.25 47.21 -8.49
CA THR A 678 -7.32 46.34 -8.95
C THR A 678 -8.01 45.63 -7.78
N GLN A 679 -9.21 45.12 -8.03
CA GLN A 679 -9.96 44.35 -7.05
C GLN A 679 -9.20 43.10 -6.58
N ASP A 680 -8.49 42.44 -7.50
CA ASP A 680 -7.67 41.27 -7.17
C ASP A 680 -6.46 41.64 -6.32
N GLU A 681 -5.82 42.80 -6.53
CA GLU A 681 -4.71 43.27 -5.69
C GLU A 681 -5.14 43.50 -4.23
N PHE A 682 -6.34 44.04 -4.00
CA PHE A 682 -6.89 44.15 -2.65
C PHE A 682 -7.14 42.77 -2.02
N LYS A 683 -7.74 41.83 -2.76
CA LYS A 683 -8.01 40.46 -2.28
C LYS A 683 -6.70 39.71 -1.96
N ILE A 684 -5.69 39.85 -2.81
CA ILE A 684 -4.35 39.27 -2.60
C ILE A 684 -3.69 39.90 -1.37
N ALA A 685 -3.79 41.22 -1.17
CA ALA A 685 -3.23 41.86 0.01
C ALA A 685 -3.90 41.39 1.32
N LEU A 686 -5.22 41.18 1.30
CA LEU A 686 -5.95 40.52 2.40
C LEU A 686 -5.50 39.06 2.58
N GLY A 687 -5.22 38.34 1.49
CA GLY A 687 -4.63 37.01 1.55
C GLY A 687 -3.26 37.02 2.22
N ASN A 688 -2.38 37.93 1.81
CA ASN A 688 -1.03 38.03 2.35
C ASN A 688 -1.02 38.36 3.85
N LEU A 689 -1.85 39.31 4.32
CA LEU A 689 -1.90 39.62 5.75
C LEU A 689 -2.44 38.45 6.59
N VAL A 690 -3.44 37.71 6.09
CA VAL A 690 -4.00 36.53 6.78
C VAL A 690 -2.98 35.39 6.79
N GLY A 691 -2.37 35.13 5.63
CA GLY A 691 -1.35 34.09 5.46
C GLY A 691 -0.13 34.35 6.33
N ASP A 692 0.38 35.58 6.32
CA ASP A 692 1.56 35.96 7.09
C ASP A 692 1.32 35.90 8.61
N PHE A 693 0.09 36.20 9.06
CA PHE A 693 -0.28 36.06 10.46
C PHE A 693 -0.41 34.59 10.90
N ILE A 694 -1.14 33.76 10.15
CA ILE A 694 -1.50 32.40 10.60
C ILE A 694 -0.43 31.37 10.23
N LEU A 695 0.21 31.49 9.07
CA LEU A 695 0.95 30.41 8.42
C LEU A 695 2.38 30.81 8.05
N THR A 696 2.56 31.82 7.18
CA THR A 696 3.85 32.13 6.56
C THR A 696 4.89 32.49 7.61
N CYS A 697 4.71 33.61 8.32
CA CYS A 697 5.72 34.08 9.26
C CYS A 697 5.88 33.18 10.49
N PRO A 698 4.81 32.58 11.05
CA PRO A 698 4.97 31.54 12.07
C PRO A 698 5.91 30.40 11.65
N SER A 699 5.79 29.93 10.40
CA SER A 699 6.58 28.81 9.88
C SER A 699 8.02 29.21 9.60
N ILE A 700 8.22 30.37 8.96
CA ILE A 700 9.56 30.86 8.63
C ILE A 700 10.38 31.14 9.90
N LEU A 701 9.80 31.89 10.84
CA LEU A 701 10.47 32.24 12.09
C LEU A 701 10.74 30.99 12.95
N PHE A 702 9.87 29.97 12.93
CA PHE A 702 10.14 28.73 13.65
C PHE A 702 11.37 28.01 13.11
N GLY A 703 11.50 27.90 11.78
CA GLY A 703 12.66 27.26 11.17
C GLY A 703 13.98 27.99 11.48
N GLU A 704 13.96 29.33 11.47
CA GLU A 704 15.12 30.16 11.83
C GLU A 704 15.54 29.99 13.30
N GLU A 705 14.56 30.03 14.22
CA GLU A 705 14.81 29.85 15.65
C GLU A 705 15.23 28.41 15.98
N PHE A 706 14.65 27.41 15.32
CA PHE A 706 15.06 26.00 15.44
C PHE A 706 16.52 25.83 15.05
N TYR A 707 16.93 26.33 13.89
CA TYR A 707 18.31 26.24 13.43
C TYR A 707 19.27 26.87 14.45
N SER A 708 18.95 28.09 14.87
CA SER A 708 19.77 28.89 15.80
C SER A 708 19.96 28.22 17.18
N HIS A 709 19.02 27.35 17.59
CA HIS A 709 19.04 26.68 18.90
C HIS A 709 19.29 25.17 18.83
N SER A 710 19.53 24.61 17.63
CA SER A 710 19.81 23.19 17.44
C SER A 710 21.20 22.78 17.97
N ALA A 711 21.38 21.52 18.38
CA ALA A 711 22.59 21.09 19.12
C ALA A 711 23.90 21.23 18.35
N GLN A 712 23.85 21.16 17.02
CA GLN A 712 25.02 21.20 16.13
C GLN A 712 24.73 21.95 14.81
N LYS A 713 23.75 22.87 14.79
CA LYS A 713 23.23 23.44 13.54
C LYS A 713 22.76 22.33 12.60
N GLN A 714 21.79 21.54 13.07
CA GLN A 714 21.27 20.39 12.34
C GLN A 714 20.83 20.80 10.92
N PRO A 715 21.01 19.93 9.91
CA PRO A 715 20.54 20.18 8.55
C PRO A 715 19.12 20.72 8.53
N THR A 716 18.98 21.94 8.03
CA THR A 716 17.72 22.66 7.98
C THR A 716 17.52 23.19 6.57
N TYR A 717 16.39 22.88 5.94
CA TYR A 717 16.07 23.25 4.55
C TYR A 717 14.71 23.92 4.46
N SER A 718 14.55 24.84 3.50
CA SER A 718 13.29 25.54 3.33
C SER A 718 12.90 25.75 1.90
N TYR A 719 11.58 25.79 1.67
CA TYR A 719 11.00 26.03 0.35
C TYR A 719 9.85 27.02 0.39
N ARG A 720 9.57 27.58 -0.78
CA ARG A 720 8.33 28.26 -1.11
C ARG A 720 7.77 27.68 -2.40
N LEU A 721 6.57 27.11 -2.34
CA LEU A 721 5.87 26.63 -3.54
C LEU A 721 5.30 27.82 -4.31
N MET A 722 5.76 27.99 -5.56
CA MET A 722 5.41 29.13 -6.41
C MET A 722 4.54 28.73 -7.62
N GLN A 723 4.28 27.45 -7.79
CA GLN A 723 3.46 26.91 -8.87
C GLN A 723 2.05 26.61 -8.41
N ALA A 724 1.07 27.24 -9.06
CA ALA A 724 -0.33 26.91 -8.90
C ALA A 724 -0.66 25.57 -9.58
N SER A 725 -1.69 24.89 -9.10
CA SER A 725 -2.27 23.75 -9.80
C SER A 725 -3.29 24.23 -10.83
N ASP A 726 -3.16 23.76 -12.07
CA ASP A 726 -4.13 23.99 -13.14
C ASP A 726 -5.48 23.39 -12.76
N THR A 727 -5.46 22.22 -12.11
CA THR A 727 -6.66 21.53 -11.63
C THR A 727 -7.36 22.33 -10.53
N MET A 728 -6.64 22.79 -9.50
CA MET A 728 -7.24 23.62 -8.44
C MET A 728 -7.78 24.95 -9.00
N ASN A 729 -7.08 25.55 -9.96
CA ASN A 729 -7.50 26.79 -10.62
C ASN A 729 -8.79 26.65 -11.44
N THR A 730 -9.28 25.43 -11.71
CA THR A 730 -10.61 25.25 -12.32
C THR A 730 -11.75 25.48 -11.33
N PHE A 731 -11.50 25.30 -10.03
CA PHE A 731 -12.51 25.43 -8.97
C PHE A 731 -12.52 26.82 -8.31
N PHE A 732 -11.47 27.61 -8.50
CA PHE A 732 -11.27 28.88 -7.82
C PHE A 732 -10.95 30.04 -8.78
N PRO A 733 -11.29 31.30 -8.43
CA PRO A 733 -10.88 32.46 -9.20
C PRO A 733 -9.35 32.58 -9.33
N LYS A 734 -8.85 33.09 -10.46
CA LYS A 734 -7.41 33.19 -10.76
C LYS A 734 -6.58 33.95 -9.71
N TRP A 735 -7.18 34.91 -8.99
CA TRP A 735 -6.48 35.71 -7.97
C TRP A 735 -6.04 34.90 -6.74
N ILE A 736 -6.64 33.72 -6.53
CA ILE A 736 -6.29 32.82 -5.41
C ILE A 736 -4.82 32.35 -5.50
N GLY A 737 -4.28 32.22 -6.71
CA GLY A 737 -2.85 31.95 -6.92
C GLY A 737 -2.44 30.54 -6.50
N VAL A 738 -1.49 30.44 -5.58
CA VAL A 738 -1.00 29.18 -4.97
C VAL A 738 -1.49 29.11 -3.52
N PRO A 739 -2.74 28.68 -3.29
CA PRO A 739 -3.33 28.71 -1.96
C PRO A 739 -2.68 27.67 -1.03
N HIS A 740 -3.05 27.77 0.25
CA HIS A 740 -2.73 26.77 1.28
C HIS A 740 -2.97 25.32 0.83
N ALA A 741 -2.12 24.39 1.30
CA ALA A 741 -2.14 22.95 1.00
C ALA A 741 -1.89 22.54 -0.46
N THR A 742 -1.51 23.48 -1.36
CA THR A 742 -1.25 23.13 -2.79
C THR A 742 -0.10 22.13 -2.94
N ASP A 743 0.86 22.11 -2.03
CA ASP A 743 1.98 21.16 -2.04
C ASP A 743 1.55 19.70 -1.82
N LEU A 744 0.47 19.43 -1.06
CA LEU A 744 -0.09 18.09 -0.91
C LEU A 744 -0.55 17.51 -2.25
N PHE A 745 -1.09 18.33 -3.15
CA PHE A 745 -1.52 17.89 -4.48
C PHE A 745 -0.35 17.35 -5.33
N PHE A 746 0.86 17.88 -5.11
CA PHE A 746 2.07 17.44 -5.78
C PHE A 746 2.76 16.26 -5.08
N LEU A 747 2.57 16.08 -3.77
CA LEU A 747 3.14 14.96 -3.00
C LEU A 747 2.26 13.71 -2.99
N PHE A 748 0.94 13.90 -3.03
CA PHE A 748 -0.07 12.84 -3.03
C PHE A 748 -0.97 12.97 -4.27
N PRO A 749 -0.42 12.83 -5.48
CA PRO A 749 -1.21 12.99 -6.70
C PRO A 749 -2.30 11.91 -6.78
N ASP A 750 -3.55 12.34 -6.93
CA ASP A 750 -4.70 11.45 -7.07
C ASP A 750 -4.61 10.67 -8.41
N PRO A 751 -4.61 9.33 -8.40
CA PRO A 751 -4.55 8.52 -9.62
C PRO A 751 -5.69 8.76 -10.61
N SER A 752 -6.83 9.30 -10.15
CA SER A 752 -7.99 9.62 -10.96
C SER A 752 -7.90 10.99 -11.65
N VAL A 753 -6.96 11.84 -11.22
CA VAL A 753 -6.76 13.19 -11.75
C VAL A 753 -5.61 13.20 -12.74
N HIS A 754 -5.86 13.73 -13.94
CA HIS A 754 -4.81 13.89 -14.94
C HIS A 754 -4.03 15.19 -14.70
N LEU A 755 -2.81 15.07 -14.16
CA LEU A 755 -1.88 16.19 -14.04
C LEU A 755 -1.39 16.66 -15.42
N SER A 756 -1.28 17.97 -15.61
CA SER A 756 -0.59 18.50 -16.80
C SER A 756 0.89 18.07 -16.79
N PRO A 757 1.58 17.98 -17.94
CA PRO A 757 2.99 17.58 -17.98
C PRO A 757 3.88 18.42 -17.06
N ARG A 758 3.52 19.70 -16.88
CA ARG A 758 4.20 20.65 -16.00
C ARG A 758 3.95 20.35 -14.52
N GLU A 759 2.71 20.02 -14.15
CA GLU A 759 2.35 19.59 -12.79
C GLU A 759 3.01 18.26 -12.43
N ALA A 760 2.99 17.30 -13.35
CA ALA A 760 3.64 16.00 -13.18
C ALA A 760 5.16 16.14 -12.98
N ALA A 761 5.82 16.99 -13.77
CA ALA A 761 7.25 17.26 -13.61
C ALA A 761 7.58 17.84 -12.22
N LEU A 762 6.78 18.79 -11.74
CA LEU A 762 6.96 19.35 -10.40
C LEU A 762 6.68 18.31 -9.29
N SER A 763 5.63 17.49 -9.45
CA SER A 763 5.31 16.38 -8.53
C SER A 763 6.48 15.41 -8.40
N HIS A 764 7.08 14.99 -9.54
CA HIS A 764 8.28 14.14 -9.55
C HIS A 764 9.46 14.78 -8.78
N VAL A 765 9.71 16.07 -9.01
CA VAL A 765 10.77 16.80 -8.30
C VAL A 765 10.51 16.85 -6.80
N MET A 766 9.29 17.16 -6.38
CA MET A 766 8.90 17.25 -4.97
C MET A 766 8.97 15.89 -4.28
N ILE A 767 8.40 14.83 -4.87
CA ILE A 767 8.46 13.46 -4.33
C ILE A 767 9.91 13.03 -4.12
N ARG A 768 10.79 13.29 -5.09
CA ARG A 768 12.22 12.98 -4.96
C ARG A 768 12.90 13.80 -3.86
N ALA A 769 12.66 15.10 -3.78
CA ALA A 769 13.25 15.95 -2.75
C ALA A 769 12.81 15.54 -1.33
N TRP A 770 11.50 15.31 -1.13
CA TRP A 770 10.96 14.88 0.17
C TRP A 770 11.48 13.51 0.58
N SER A 771 11.49 12.54 -0.34
CA SER A 771 12.00 11.20 -0.06
C SER A 771 13.52 11.21 0.15
N ASN A 772 14.30 12.00 -0.61
CA ASN A 772 15.73 12.16 -0.38
C ASN A 772 16.02 12.74 0.99
N PHE A 773 15.27 13.75 1.41
CA PHE A 773 15.37 14.29 2.74
C PHE A 773 15.07 13.21 3.80
N ALA A 774 14.00 12.43 3.60
CA ALA A 774 13.68 11.32 4.51
C ALA A 774 14.77 10.24 4.57
N LYS A 775 15.46 9.97 3.46
CA LYS A 775 16.54 8.98 3.34
C LYS A 775 17.87 9.47 3.95
N THR A 776 18.21 10.73 3.70
CA THR A 776 19.59 11.23 3.83
C THR A 776 19.75 12.46 4.73
N GLY A 777 18.67 13.16 5.05
CA GLY A 777 18.72 14.45 5.73
C GLY A 777 18.95 15.65 4.80
N SER A 778 19.02 15.42 3.49
CA SER A 778 19.12 16.47 2.47
C SER A 778 18.12 16.22 1.34
N PRO A 779 17.40 17.24 0.85
CA PRO A 779 16.54 17.09 -0.32
C PRO A 779 17.33 16.81 -1.62
N GLY A 780 18.63 17.13 -1.64
CA GLY A 780 19.49 16.99 -2.80
C GLY A 780 19.25 18.08 -3.87
N PRO A 781 20.02 18.06 -4.97
CA PRO A 781 19.89 19.04 -6.04
C PRO A 781 18.62 18.85 -6.86
N ILE A 782 18.10 19.95 -7.40
CA ILE A 782 17.02 19.96 -8.40
C ILE A 782 17.61 20.43 -9.74
N GLY A 783 17.81 19.50 -10.66
CA GLY A 783 18.50 19.77 -11.92
C GLY A 783 19.94 20.23 -11.66
N SER A 784 20.29 21.45 -12.06
CA SER A 784 21.60 22.06 -11.80
C SER A 784 21.64 22.96 -10.56
N VAL A 785 20.54 23.06 -9.80
CA VAL A 785 20.43 23.95 -8.65
C VAL A 785 20.61 23.12 -7.38
N GLU A 786 21.64 23.45 -6.61
CA GLU A 786 21.82 22.88 -5.27
C GLU A 786 20.80 23.48 -4.30
N TRP A 787 20.13 22.61 -3.54
CA TRP A 787 19.24 23.05 -2.47
C TRP A 787 20.06 23.28 -1.21
N GLU A 788 20.44 24.53 -1.00
CA GLU A 788 21.28 24.93 0.13
C GLU A 788 20.50 24.93 1.45
N GLN A 789 21.22 24.81 2.57
CA GLN A 789 20.61 24.91 3.90
C GLN A 789 19.99 26.29 4.13
N SER A 790 18.88 26.32 4.86
CA SER A 790 18.06 27.50 5.07
C SER A 790 18.77 28.64 5.76
N VAL A 791 19.76 28.37 6.58
CA VAL A 791 20.46 29.40 7.35
C VAL A 791 21.95 29.26 7.13
N GLY A 792 22.57 30.36 6.67
CA GLY A 792 24.01 30.44 6.38
C GLY A 792 24.63 31.73 6.91
N GLY A 793 25.97 31.73 7.04
CA GLY A 793 26.77 32.89 7.50
C GLY A 793 27.32 32.80 8.93
N ASP A 794 28.29 33.66 9.24
CA ASP A 794 28.79 33.87 10.61
C ASP A 794 27.76 34.62 11.47
N ALA A 795 27.93 34.62 12.80
CA ALA A 795 27.01 35.23 13.77
C ALA A 795 26.61 36.70 13.49
N ASN A 796 27.38 37.42 12.66
CA ASN A 796 27.16 38.81 12.27
C ASN A 796 26.52 39.00 10.87
N LEU A 797 26.34 37.93 10.07
CA LEU A 797 25.90 37.96 8.66
C LEU A 797 24.86 36.86 8.34
N ALA A 798 24.09 36.39 9.33
CA ALA A 798 23.09 35.36 9.14
C ALA A 798 22.04 35.78 8.10
N TYR A 799 21.76 34.91 7.13
CA TYR A 799 20.69 35.08 6.15
C TYR A 799 19.85 33.81 6.06
N THR A 800 18.58 33.98 5.69
CA THR A 800 17.65 32.88 5.43
C THR A 800 17.53 32.64 3.93
N SER A 801 17.87 31.45 3.46
CA SER A 801 17.75 31.00 2.07
C SER A 801 16.52 30.12 1.90
N VAL A 802 15.77 30.31 0.81
CA VAL A 802 14.55 29.56 0.52
C VAL A 802 14.59 29.05 -0.92
N MET A 803 14.28 27.78 -1.14
CA MET A 803 14.12 27.20 -2.48
C MET A 803 12.75 27.56 -3.06
N GLU A 804 12.70 28.33 -4.14
CA GLU A 804 11.46 28.55 -4.89
C GLU A 804 11.18 27.39 -5.84
N LEU A 805 10.03 26.72 -5.65
CA LEU A 805 9.62 25.57 -6.46
C LEU A 805 8.64 26.02 -7.56
N GLN A 806 9.14 26.14 -8.80
CA GLN A 806 8.34 26.48 -9.99
C GLN A 806 8.91 25.86 -11.28
N GLU A 807 8.14 24.98 -11.90
CA GLU A 807 8.49 24.36 -13.18
C GLU A 807 7.99 25.24 -14.34
N MET A 808 8.68 26.34 -14.66
CA MET A 808 8.49 27.13 -15.89
C MET A 808 9.82 27.31 -16.64
N GLY A 809 10.30 26.23 -17.28
CA GLY A 809 11.56 26.28 -18.03
C GLY A 809 12.77 26.46 -17.11
N THR A 810 12.86 25.62 -16.07
CA THR A 810 13.92 25.60 -15.05
C THR A 810 14.07 26.90 -14.24
N LYS A 811 13.02 27.30 -13.51
CA LYS A 811 13.04 28.44 -12.57
C LYS A 811 13.16 28.01 -11.10
N PHE A 812 13.74 26.85 -10.82
CA PHE A 812 14.19 26.54 -9.46
C PHE A 812 15.33 27.50 -9.10
N ARG A 813 15.27 28.09 -7.91
CA ARG A 813 16.32 28.98 -7.43
C ARG A 813 16.31 29.12 -5.92
N MET A 814 17.50 29.30 -5.36
CA MET A 814 17.65 29.78 -3.99
C MET A 814 17.45 31.29 -3.94
N VAL A 815 16.66 31.76 -2.99
CA VAL A 815 16.42 33.19 -2.74
C VAL A 815 16.78 33.50 -1.29
N ASN A 816 17.70 34.45 -1.10
CA ASN A 816 18.17 34.87 0.22
C ASN A 816 17.34 36.04 0.74
N ASN A 817 17.04 36.03 2.05
CA ASN A 817 16.34 37.08 2.78
C ASN A 817 14.94 37.40 2.23
N LEU A 818 14.26 36.41 1.65
CA LEU A 818 12.94 36.58 1.03
C LEU A 818 11.89 37.15 2.00
N PHE A 819 11.97 36.79 3.27
CA PHE A 819 11.01 37.16 4.32
C PHE A 819 11.54 38.21 5.30
N LYS A 820 12.68 38.84 5.00
CA LYS A 820 13.35 39.76 5.93
C LYS A 820 12.51 40.98 6.30
N ASP A 821 11.88 41.61 5.32
CA ASP A 821 11.10 42.84 5.55
C ASP A 821 9.70 42.55 6.14
N THR A 822 9.15 41.36 5.87
CA THR A 822 7.82 40.97 6.33
C THR A 822 7.90 40.21 7.65
N CYS A 823 8.53 39.04 7.67
CA CYS A 823 8.56 38.19 8.86
C CYS A 823 9.52 38.74 9.91
N ASP A 824 10.77 39.04 9.56
CA ASP A 824 11.78 39.43 10.57
C ASP A 824 11.57 40.85 11.08
N ALA A 825 11.38 41.80 10.16
CA ALA A 825 11.29 43.22 10.51
C ALA A 825 9.90 43.63 11.03
N PHE A 826 8.82 43.07 10.47
CA PHE A 826 7.47 43.51 10.80
C PHE A 826 6.73 42.57 11.77
N TRP A 827 6.69 41.27 11.49
CA TRP A 827 5.88 40.31 12.25
C TRP A 827 6.56 39.75 13.50
N LYS A 828 7.88 39.51 13.50
CA LYS A 828 8.60 38.82 14.58
C LYS A 828 8.28 39.39 15.97
N ASN A 829 8.31 40.71 16.12
CA ASN A 829 8.03 41.39 17.38
C ASN A 829 6.54 41.46 17.76
N LYS A 830 5.63 40.96 16.92
CA LYS A 830 4.17 40.99 17.13
C LYS A 830 3.58 39.62 17.44
N ILE A 831 4.08 38.56 16.81
CA ILE A 831 3.52 37.19 16.90
C ILE A 831 4.48 36.16 17.51
N PHE A 832 5.71 36.56 17.86
CA PHE A 832 6.79 35.70 18.33
C PHE A 832 7.42 36.25 19.63
N VAL A 833 6.58 36.57 20.63
CA VAL A 833 6.96 37.40 21.79
C VAL A 833 7.23 36.57 23.05
#